data_AF-A0A9E4J5F5-F1
#
_entry.id   AF-A0A9E4J5F5-F1
#
_cell.length_a   1.000
_cell.length_b   1.000
_cell.length_c   1.000
_cell.angle_alpha   90.00
_cell.angle_beta   90.00
_cell.angle_gamma   90.00
#
_symmetry.space_group_name_H-M   'P 1'
#
loop_
_entity.id
_entity.type
_entity.pdbx_description
1 polymer ?
#
loop_
_entity_poly.entity_id
_entity_poly.type
_entity_poly.pdbx_seq_one_letter_code
_entity_poly.pdbx_strand_id
1 'polypeptide(L)'
;MRGKGVRDATLGGAACGRCGALACSLVLLAATAAEAQRFVSLETRDDNRSVSARAAGRTIVVDRDLVRSGPQRLELETPDSRVLAAERSVFEDRGDGNVMWSGSFPGAGFDSVVLTVQDGHLQGMFGEPGRAAYWIRAGLDGMGLMEQPVAGRLAGGVEFCAGGVVPDLSGVAAGRSKLVEPPTVVRSESNHDRIDMVVLYTVEAAEAWESFGYGTPRASIQASIDFLNLVLRNNSMPAAAHLVHMAEAPAALDGQTSVLGRLSDLREAAELRAAHQADMVHLFVGEQPRDLGYCGIAYILTRAGERNDWANAYGVSAATCSFPAQEGAYPYFGQVFAHEVGHNLGANHDPANTGISRDVAVRPWAFGHFDISTAPTVETIMSYRSYVPRQWVPFFSSARIKPNGWTIGKEDERENERALYDTVPLGVQYSDHMPDPAEFDDFPSWVPEAPANLTVEPTSSTSARLEWEDRSDDELGFRIHARAAGDRWRIVDAAAVDSESIEVTGLKREGRYTFRVRAYHNLGGADSDLVTVTLRAGGAGPDPDPGPGPGGINVPDDLTAAAFGSTSIELTWAGVTKGTVEIEARTWTAGWAQVMTADATAGQATVGNLEAEAPYTFRLRTRSDGKVSAWSGEVSATTGAVSGACRTGEQYLCLAEGRFEVQAHWKNHLQEGDFGIATSVPIEVSDESGMFWFFNSSNIELVVKTLDGRGINGHYWVFFGALSNVEYWVTVRDTEGGGRRTYHNPPAENCGQSDTMAFVPAAASSASAAGNRVPDPGFDLMPLSLTSLVLPGVASAQEGGGNCEAGETRLCLRNGRFSVEVELVDPADMQRKAGKVVSSVGTNETGFFWFFSPTNVELATKLLDGRSQNGKYWFLYGGLSDVEYTVTLTDTVTGESRPYHNKAGSLCGGIDINALPK
;
A
#
# COMPACT_ATOMS: atom_id res chain seq x y z
N MET A 1 27.53 57.38 65.99
CA MET A 1 27.58 58.78 65.47
C MET A 1 28.73 58.92 64.48
N ARG A 2 28.69 59.99 63.67
CA ARG A 2 29.56 60.36 62.52
C ARG A 2 31.10 60.24 62.69
N GLY A 3 31.80 59.76 61.64
CA GLY A 3 32.67 60.59 60.77
C GLY A 3 34.22 60.55 60.85
N LYS A 4 34.86 60.87 59.69
CA LYS A 4 36.31 61.17 59.36
C LYS A 4 37.30 59.99 59.26
N GLY A 5 38.34 59.99 58.40
CA GLY A 5 38.68 60.88 57.25
C GLY A 5 40.12 60.70 56.65
N VAL A 6 40.37 61.30 55.47
CA VAL A 6 41.67 61.83 54.92
C VAL A 6 42.85 60.88 54.47
N ARG A 7 43.15 60.88 53.14
CA ARG A 7 44.46 60.77 52.39
C ARG A 7 45.40 59.55 52.60
N ASP A 8 46.38 59.18 51.75
CA ASP A 8 46.90 59.61 50.41
C ASP A 8 47.71 58.43 49.76
N ALA A 9 48.29 58.63 48.56
CA ALA A 9 49.48 57.95 47.96
C ALA A 9 49.33 56.87 46.83
N THR A 10 50.47 56.56 46.17
CA THR A 10 50.64 56.18 44.73
C THR A 10 51.58 54.96 44.48
N LEU A 11 51.51 54.31 43.29
CA LEU A 11 52.63 53.65 42.49
C LEU A 11 52.15 52.63 41.41
N GLY A 12 52.86 52.52 40.27
CA GLY A 12 52.95 51.35 39.33
C GLY A 12 51.79 51.01 38.35
N GLY A 13 51.96 50.19 37.29
CA GLY A 13 53.18 49.80 36.55
C GLY A 13 53.10 48.60 35.52
N ALA A 14 53.65 48.80 34.31
CA ALA A 14 54.20 47.83 33.30
C ALA A 14 53.35 46.79 32.46
N ALA A 15 53.48 46.93 31.11
CA ALA A 15 53.76 45.93 30.04
C ALA A 15 52.70 45.04 29.32
N CYS A 16 52.72 45.14 27.98
CA CYS A 16 52.39 44.19 26.86
C CYS A 16 51.07 43.36 26.81
N GLY A 17 50.39 43.21 25.65
CA GLY A 17 50.61 43.87 24.34
C GLY A 17 49.79 43.31 23.16
N ARG A 18 49.72 44.12 22.08
CA ARG A 18 49.28 43.83 20.68
C ARG A 18 47.80 43.48 20.39
N CYS A 19 47.12 44.42 19.74
CA CYS A 19 46.74 44.31 18.33
C CYS A 19 46.74 45.72 17.68
N GLY A 20 47.20 45.83 16.43
CA GLY A 20 47.62 47.10 15.82
C GLY A 20 46.52 47.84 15.04
N ALA A 21 46.72 49.15 14.84
CA ALA A 21 45.83 50.02 14.07
C ALA A 21 46.36 50.31 12.65
N LEU A 22 45.47 50.31 11.66
CA LEU A 22 45.53 51.04 10.38
C LEU A 22 44.06 51.17 9.91
N ALA A 23 43.45 52.36 9.81
CA ALA A 23 43.73 53.47 8.90
C ALA A 23 43.32 53.17 7.44
N CYS A 24 42.32 53.94 6.98
CA CYS A 24 41.64 53.95 5.68
C CYS A 24 42.35 53.25 4.50
N SER A 25 41.62 52.33 3.87
CA SER A 25 41.65 52.11 2.42
C SER A 25 40.22 51.99 1.90
N LEU A 26 40.00 52.49 0.69
CA LEU A 26 38.74 52.32 -0.04
C LEU A 26 38.48 50.81 -0.24
N VAL A 27 37.54 50.24 0.51
CA VAL A 27 36.96 48.95 0.15
C VAL A 27 35.70 49.27 -0.64
N LEU A 28 35.77 49.09 -1.96
CA LEU A 28 34.55 48.74 -2.68
C LEU A 28 34.06 47.45 -2.05
N LEU A 29 32.99 47.54 -1.26
CA LEU A 29 32.10 46.41 -1.06
C LEU A 29 31.40 46.18 -2.41
N ALA A 30 32.13 45.53 -3.31
CA ALA A 30 31.50 44.67 -4.28
C ALA A 30 30.66 43.71 -3.46
N ALA A 31 29.34 43.90 -3.46
CA ALA A 31 28.44 42.85 -3.07
C ALA A 31 28.83 41.66 -3.94
N THR A 32 29.39 40.62 -3.30
CA THR A 32 29.69 39.37 -3.99
C THR A 32 28.38 38.90 -4.57
N ALA A 33 28.24 38.98 -5.90
CA ALA A 33 27.14 38.35 -6.58
C ALA A 33 27.14 36.91 -6.11
N ALA A 34 26.06 36.47 -5.47
CA ALA A 34 25.93 35.08 -5.06
C ALA A 34 26.02 34.26 -6.35
N GLU A 35 27.15 33.56 -6.54
CA GLU A 35 27.32 32.69 -7.69
C GLU A 35 26.17 31.69 -7.64
N ALA A 36 25.42 31.62 -8.73
CA ALA A 36 24.26 30.78 -8.79
C ALA A 36 24.75 29.33 -8.84
N GLN A 37 24.22 28.48 -7.96
CA GLN A 37 24.72 27.13 -7.79
C GLN A 37 23.80 26.15 -8.52
N ARG A 38 24.42 25.22 -9.26
CA ARG A 38 23.73 24.25 -10.11
C ARG A 38 23.08 23.17 -9.27
N PHE A 39 21.77 23.31 -9.10
CA PHE A 39 20.96 22.42 -8.29
C PHE A 39 20.45 21.22 -9.10
N VAL A 40 19.98 21.43 -10.34
CA VAL A 40 19.57 20.33 -11.24
C VAL A 40 20.58 20.19 -12.38
N SER A 41 20.98 18.95 -12.66
CA SER A 41 21.71 18.57 -13.87
C SER A 41 21.04 17.39 -14.58
N LEU A 42 21.03 17.41 -15.91
CA LEU A 42 20.57 16.30 -16.75
C LEU A 42 21.70 15.27 -16.96
N GLU A 43 21.39 13.98 -16.94
CA GLU A 43 22.36 12.95 -17.35
C GLU A 43 22.62 12.97 -18.86
N THR A 44 23.89 12.81 -19.25
CA THR A 44 24.29 12.64 -20.65
C THR A 44 23.96 11.24 -21.15
N ARG A 45 23.24 11.11 -22.27
CA ARG A 45 22.97 9.82 -22.92
C ARG A 45 24.25 9.18 -23.44
N ASP A 46 24.62 8.03 -22.88
CA ASP A 46 25.54 7.09 -23.53
C ASP A 46 24.81 6.30 -24.64
N ASP A 47 25.26 6.50 -25.88
CA ASP A 47 24.48 6.24 -27.10
C ASP A 47 24.49 4.76 -27.57
N ASN A 48 24.55 3.79 -26.63
CA ASN A 48 24.75 2.37 -26.96
C ASN A 48 23.87 1.36 -26.19
N ARG A 49 22.68 1.77 -25.72
CA ARG A 49 21.58 0.85 -25.37
C ARG A 49 20.30 1.28 -26.07
N SER A 50 19.80 0.43 -26.96
CA SER A 50 18.55 0.63 -27.69
C SER A 50 17.33 0.41 -26.79
N VAL A 51 17.05 1.38 -25.91
CA VAL A 51 15.73 1.52 -25.26
C VAL A 51 14.81 2.22 -26.25
N SER A 52 13.58 1.72 -26.42
CA SER A 52 12.60 2.29 -27.34
C SER A 52 12.26 3.74 -26.95
N ALA A 53 12.25 4.63 -27.94
CA ALA A 53 12.02 6.07 -27.71
C ALA A 53 10.53 6.34 -27.37
N ARG A 54 10.15 6.31 -26.09
CA ARG A 54 8.79 6.69 -25.63
C ARG A 54 8.60 7.10 -24.14
N ALA A 55 9.65 7.21 -23.32
CA ALA A 55 9.51 7.56 -21.90
C ALA A 55 9.19 9.05 -21.66
N ALA A 56 8.25 9.34 -20.75
CA ALA A 56 7.68 10.67 -20.48
C ALA A 56 8.52 11.58 -19.54
N GLY A 57 9.62 11.07 -18.97
CA GLY A 57 10.51 11.82 -18.07
C GLY A 57 11.96 11.98 -18.58
N ARG A 58 12.78 12.65 -17.77
CA ARG A 58 14.24 12.78 -17.91
C ARG A 58 14.89 12.44 -16.58
N THR A 59 15.92 11.60 -16.59
CA THR A 59 16.76 11.38 -15.41
C THR A 59 17.47 12.67 -15.04
N ILE A 60 17.48 13.01 -13.76
CA ILE A 60 18.17 14.16 -13.19
C ILE A 60 19.07 13.73 -12.04
N VAL A 61 20.12 14.52 -11.82
CA VAL A 61 20.88 14.53 -10.57
C VAL A 61 20.62 15.86 -9.88
N VAL A 62 20.32 15.82 -8.58
CA VAL A 62 20.01 17.00 -7.77
C VAL A 62 20.87 17.11 -6.52
N ASP A 63 21.29 18.35 -6.20
CA ASP A 63 21.99 18.65 -4.95
C ASP A 63 20.99 19.05 -3.85
N ARG A 64 20.63 18.09 -3.00
CA ARG A 64 19.69 18.31 -1.88
C ARG A 64 20.31 19.13 -0.74
N ASP A 65 21.62 19.00 -0.54
CA ASP A 65 22.32 19.71 0.53
C ASP A 65 22.52 21.19 0.15
N LEU A 66 22.64 21.48 -1.15
CA LEU A 66 22.45 22.83 -1.67
C LEU A 66 21.07 23.39 -1.31
N VAL A 67 19.95 22.68 -1.53
CA VAL A 67 18.61 23.19 -1.13
C VAL A 67 18.53 23.44 0.39
N ARG A 68 19.04 22.50 1.20
CA ARG A 68 19.13 22.63 2.67
C ARG A 68 19.98 23.80 3.14
N SER A 69 20.98 24.24 2.38
CA SER A 69 21.78 25.42 2.72
C SER A 69 21.02 26.75 2.62
N GLY A 70 19.78 26.75 2.11
CA GLY A 70 18.98 27.95 1.90
C GLY A 70 19.65 28.97 0.97
N PRO A 71 20.00 28.60 -0.27
CA PRO A 71 20.72 29.46 -1.20
C PRO A 71 19.79 30.54 -1.73
N GLN A 72 20.29 31.77 -1.89
CA GLN A 72 19.46 32.86 -2.39
C GLN A 72 19.11 32.72 -3.89
N ARG A 73 19.85 31.89 -4.63
CA ARG A 73 19.68 31.68 -6.06
C ARG A 73 20.01 30.23 -6.44
N LEU A 74 19.15 29.61 -7.26
CA LEU A 74 19.28 28.24 -7.74
C LEU A 74 19.33 28.21 -9.27
N GLU A 75 20.24 27.40 -9.84
CA GLU A 75 20.25 27.09 -11.26
C GLU A 75 19.56 25.74 -11.54
N LEU A 76 18.58 25.78 -12.43
CA LEU A 76 17.68 24.70 -12.84
C LEU A 76 17.88 24.42 -14.33
N GLU A 77 18.52 23.31 -14.68
CA GLU A 77 18.66 22.90 -16.09
C GLU A 77 17.35 22.31 -16.64
N THR A 78 16.90 22.78 -17.80
CA THR A 78 15.70 22.30 -18.49
C THR A 78 16.01 21.33 -19.63
N PRO A 79 15.06 20.47 -20.07
CA PRO A 79 15.28 19.49 -21.15
C PRO A 79 15.65 20.07 -22.52
N ASP A 80 15.54 21.39 -22.72
CA ASP A 80 16.03 22.14 -23.89
C ASP A 80 17.42 22.77 -23.66
N SER A 81 18.17 22.26 -22.68
CA SER A 81 19.54 22.66 -22.31
C SER A 81 19.71 24.14 -21.93
N ARG A 82 18.63 24.81 -21.50
CA ARG A 82 18.73 26.11 -20.84
C ARG A 82 18.99 25.91 -19.35
N VAL A 83 19.69 26.86 -18.75
CA VAL A 83 19.85 26.94 -17.29
C VAL A 83 19.04 28.13 -16.82
N LEU A 84 17.95 27.87 -16.10
CA LEU A 84 17.09 28.90 -15.53
C LEU A 84 17.58 29.24 -14.12
N ALA A 85 17.74 30.52 -13.82
CA ALA A 85 18.16 30.97 -12.50
C ALA A 85 16.97 31.51 -11.71
N ALA A 86 16.50 30.75 -10.72
CA ALA A 86 15.43 31.16 -9.80
C ALA A 86 16.02 31.90 -8.60
N GLU A 87 15.33 32.95 -8.15
CA GLU A 87 15.67 33.71 -6.94
C GLU A 87 14.72 33.36 -5.81
N ARG A 88 15.26 33.15 -4.61
CA ARG A 88 14.50 32.68 -3.45
C ARG A 88 13.63 33.80 -2.86
N SER A 89 12.35 33.52 -2.74
CA SER A 89 11.37 34.36 -2.05
C SER A 89 11.15 33.91 -0.60
N VAL A 90 11.07 32.60 -0.37
CA VAL A 90 10.85 31.99 0.95
C VAL A 90 11.84 30.84 1.19
N PHE A 91 12.30 30.75 2.42
CA PHE A 91 12.97 29.56 2.97
C PHE A 91 12.31 29.20 4.28
N GLU A 92 12.12 27.92 4.51
CA GLU A 92 11.66 27.38 5.78
C GLU A 92 12.54 26.18 6.13
N ASP A 93 13.10 26.19 7.34
CA ASP A 93 13.83 25.07 7.92
C ASP A 93 13.03 24.62 9.14
N ARG A 94 12.60 23.36 9.11
CA ARG A 94 11.70 22.75 10.10
C ARG A 94 12.43 21.74 10.99
N GLY A 95 13.76 21.67 10.89
CA GLY A 95 14.59 20.70 11.61
C GLY A 95 14.73 19.35 10.89
N ASP A 96 15.66 18.53 11.36
CA ASP A 96 15.92 17.15 10.89
C ASP A 96 16.08 16.99 9.36
N GLY A 97 16.47 18.06 8.68
CA GLY A 97 16.63 18.10 7.22
C GLY A 97 15.32 18.23 6.43
N ASN A 98 14.21 18.53 7.11
CA ASN A 98 12.96 19.03 6.52
C ASN A 98 13.13 20.52 6.16
N VAL A 99 13.18 20.82 4.86
CA VAL A 99 13.27 22.21 4.37
C VAL A 99 12.33 22.45 3.20
N MET A 100 11.85 23.69 3.09
CA MET A 100 11.15 24.21 1.92
C MET A 100 11.91 25.40 1.34
N TRP A 101 12.14 25.37 0.04
CA TRP A 101 12.68 26.47 -0.74
C TRP A 101 11.66 26.86 -1.80
N SER A 102 11.30 28.15 -1.86
CA SER A 102 10.37 28.64 -2.88
C SER A 102 10.79 30.00 -3.41
N GLY A 103 10.50 30.24 -4.69
CA GLY A 103 11.03 31.39 -5.40
C GLY A 103 10.45 31.61 -6.79
N SER A 104 11.00 32.62 -7.47
CA SER A 104 10.50 33.12 -8.75
C SER A 104 11.63 33.27 -9.77
N PHE A 105 11.28 33.26 -11.06
CA PHE A 105 12.19 33.65 -12.13
C PHE A 105 12.12 35.17 -12.36
N PRO A 106 13.23 35.83 -12.74
CA PRO A 106 13.23 37.26 -13.04
C PRO A 106 12.14 37.66 -14.06
N GLY A 107 11.31 38.63 -13.68
CA GLY A 107 10.18 39.10 -14.49
C GLY A 107 8.88 38.29 -14.37
N ALA A 108 8.85 37.19 -13.59
CA ALA A 108 7.64 36.39 -13.41
C ALA A 108 6.50 37.15 -12.71
N GLY A 109 6.84 37.88 -11.65
CA GLY A 109 5.88 38.56 -10.78
C GLY A 109 5.11 37.65 -9.81
N PHE A 110 5.51 36.37 -9.70
CA PHE A 110 4.96 35.39 -8.76
C PHE A 110 5.95 34.23 -8.53
N ASP A 111 5.78 33.50 -7.43
CA ASP A 111 6.59 32.31 -7.16
C ASP A 111 6.12 31.15 -8.04
N SER A 112 7.05 30.57 -8.79
CA SER A 112 6.82 29.49 -9.76
C SER A 112 7.74 28.29 -9.54
N VAL A 113 8.43 28.29 -8.40
CA VAL A 113 9.30 27.22 -7.92
C VAL A 113 8.94 26.90 -6.47
N VAL A 114 8.74 25.63 -6.16
CA VAL A 114 8.67 25.11 -4.79
C VAL A 114 9.39 23.78 -4.73
N LEU A 115 10.27 23.63 -3.75
CA LEU A 115 11.12 22.46 -3.53
C LEU A 115 11.04 22.09 -2.05
N THR A 116 10.62 20.87 -1.77
CA THR A 116 10.55 20.28 -0.44
C THR A 116 11.61 19.19 -0.34
N VAL A 117 12.40 19.20 0.74
CA VAL A 117 13.24 18.07 1.13
C VAL A 117 12.71 17.54 2.46
N GLN A 118 12.43 16.26 2.54
CA GLN A 118 11.92 15.57 3.73
C GLN A 118 12.42 14.13 3.73
N ASP A 119 12.89 13.63 4.87
CA ASP A 119 13.50 12.29 5.01
C ASP A 119 14.64 12.02 3.99
N GLY A 120 15.28 13.09 3.49
CA GLY A 120 16.26 13.03 2.41
C GLY A 120 15.69 12.83 1.00
N HIS A 121 14.38 12.64 0.83
CA HIS A 121 13.72 12.71 -0.47
C HIS A 121 13.51 14.18 -0.87
N LEU A 122 13.66 14.49 -2.15
CA LEU A 122 13.28 15.79 -2.71
C LEU A 122 12.05 15.63 -3.59
N GLN A 123 11.11 16.55 -3.47
CA GLN A 123 9.96 16.69 -4.36
C GLN A 123 9.73 18.18 -4.67
N GLY A 124 9.12 18.49 -5.81
CA GLY A 124 8.71 19.86 -6.09
C GLY A 124 8.38 20.12 -7.55
N MET A 125 8.23 21.39 -7.88
CA MET A 125 8.03 21.87 -9.24
C MET A 125 8.80 23.15 -9.53
N PHE A 126 9.07 23.40 -10.80
CA PHE A 126 9.51 24.69 -11.31
C PHE A 126 8.95 24.95 -12.71
N GLY A 127 8.57 26.18 -13.03
CA GLY A 127 8.09 26.52 -14.37
C GLY A 127 8.35 27.96 -14.77
N GLU A 128 8.85 28.18 -15.99
CA GLU A 128 9.05 29.53 -16.51
C GLU A 128 7.70 30.10 -17.02
N PRO A 129 7.34 31.35 -16.66
CA PRO A 129 6.16 31.99 -17.21
C PRO A 129 6.20 32.08 -18.75
N GLY A 130 5.14 31.65 -19.41
CA GLY A 130 5.00 31.53 -20.85
C GLY A 130 5.50 30.20 -21.43
N ARG A 131 6.02 29.28 -20.61
CA ARG A 131 6.60 28.01 -21.05
C ARG A 131 6.16 26.81 -20.19
N ALA A 132 6.81 25.67 -20.41
CA ALA A 132 6.61 24.44 -19.66
C ALA A 132 6.94 24.62 -18.16
N ALA A 133 6.11 23.97 -17.34
CA ALA A 133 6.42 23.64 -15.97
C ALA A 133 6.88 22.17 -15.89
N TYR A 134 7.73 21.89 -14.92
CA TYR A 134 8.35 20.59 -14.68
C TYR A 134 8.15 20.21 -13.22
N TRP A 135 7.85 18.94 -12.99
CA TRP A 135 7.82 18.33 -11.67
C TRP A 135 9.06 17.48 -11.50
N ILE A 136 9.68 17.59 -10.34
CA ILE A 136 10.91 16.87 -10.01
C ILE A 136 10.75 16.09 -8.72
N ARG A 137 11.37 14.91 -8.69
CA ARG A 137 11.56 14.12 -7.49
C ARG A 137 12.93 13.45 -7.52
N ALA A 138 13.54 13.25 -6.36
CA ALA A 138 14.81 12.55 -6.23
C ALA A 138 14.92 11.78 -4.92
N GLY A 139 15.63 10.65 -4.97
CA GLY A 139 15.84 9.72 -3.86
C GLY A 139 17.05 10.06 -2.99
N LEU A 140 17.39 9.10 -2.12
CA LEU A 140 18.48 9.24 -1.14
C LEU A 140 19.88 9.35 -1.76
N ASP A 141 20.05 8.95 -3.02
CA ASP A 141 21.27 9.05 -3.81
C ASP A 141 21.38 10.38 -4.59
N GLY A 142 20.35 11.23 -4.57
CA GLY A 142 20.27 12.45 -5.37
C GLY A 142 19.93 12.21 -6.85
N MET A 143 19.74 10.96 -7.28
CA MET A 143 19.18 10.66 -8.60
C MET A 143 17.65 10.78 -8.56
N GLY A 144 17.08 11.18 -9.69
CA GLY A 144 15.68 11.54 -9.74
C GLY A 144 15.10 11.56 -11.15
N LEU A 145 13.83 11.95 -11.22
CA LEU A 145 13.10 12.13 -12.48
C LEU A 145 12.52 13.55 -12.55
N MET A 146 12.70 14.18 -13.72
CA MET A 146 11.99 15.36 -14.16
C MET A 146 10.92 14.97 -15.17
N GLU A 147 9.67 15.38 -14.92
CA GLU A 147 8.54 15.16 -15.82
C GLU A 147 7.89 16.48 -16.22
N GLN A 148 7.48 16.58 -17.47
CA GLN A 148 6.66 17.66 -17.97
C GLN A 148 5.22 17.12 -18.11
N PRO A 149 4.16 17.84 -17.67
CA PRO A 149 2.80 17.43 -17.96
C PRO A 149 2.58 17.46 -19.47
N VAL A 150 2.18 16.32 -20.03
CA VAL A 150 1.84 16.17 -21.44
C VAL A 150 0.36 15.88 -21.51
N ALA A 151 -0.44 16.93 -21.68
CA ALA A 151 -1.88 16.79 -21.76
C ALA A 151 -2.27 15.97 -23.00
N GLY A 152 -2.73 14.74 -22.76
CA GLY A 152 -3.42 13.92 -23.74
C GLY A 152 -4.93 14.12 -23.67
N ARG A 153 -5.67 13.42 -24.52
CA ARG A 153 -7.13 13.45 -24.54
C ARG A 153 -7.60 12.19 -23.82
N LEU A 154 -8.27 12.33 -22.67
CA LEU A 154 -8.85 11.17 -22.00
C LEU A 154 -9.81 10.44 -22.94
N ALA A 155 -9.43 9.23 -23.33
CA ALA A 155 -10.26 8.31 -24.08
C ALA A 155 -11.29 7.64 -23.15
N GLY A 156 -12.24 8.43 -22.66
CA GLY A 156 -13.40 7.97 -21.89
C GLY A 156 -13.48 8.45 -20.45
N GLY A 157 -14.54 9.20 -20.15
CA GLY A 157 -15.34 9.07 -18.92
C GLY A 157 -14.80 9.59 -17.58
N VAL A 158 -13.51 9.46 -17.27
CA VAL A 158 -12.99 9.79 -15.92
C VAL A 158 -12.92 11.30 -15.72
N GLU A 159 -13.55 11.81 -14.66
CA GLU A 159 -13.47 13.23 -14.30
C GLU A 159 -12.18 13.49 -13.52
N PHE A 160 -11.52 14.64 -13.74
CA PHE A 160 -10.25 14.90 -13.05
C PHE A 160 -10.48 15.06 -11.53
N CYS A 161 -11.56 15.73 -11.10
CA CYS A 161 -12.14 15.58 -9.75
C CYS A 161 -13.67 15.60 -9.89
N ALA A 162 -14.41 14.87 -9.05
CA ALA A 162 -15.88 14.83 -9.10
C ALA A 162 -16.55 16.16 -8.67
N GLY A 163 -15.74 17.11 -8.21
CA GLY A 163 -16.17 18.40 -7.68
C GLY A 163 -16.58 18.36 -6.22
N GLY A 164 -16.70 19.57 -5.66
CA GLY A 164 -17.06 19.78 -4.28
C GLY A 164 -18.46 19.26 -3.95
N VAL A 165 -18.55 18.38 -2.97
CA VAL A 165 -19.81 17.77 -2.49
C VAL A 165 -20.41 18.64 -1.40
N VAL A 166 -21.71 18.95 -1.46
CA VAL A 166 -22.39 19.60 -0.33
C VAL A 166 -22.70 18.53 0.73
N PRO A 167 -22.28 18.69 2.01
CA PRO A 167 -22.56 17.69 3.04
C PRO A 167 -24.05 17.39 3.21
N ASP A 168 -24.44 16.10 3.23
CA ASP A 168 -25.81 15.70 3.56
C ASP A 168 -26.01 15.65 5.08
N LEU A 169 -26.65 16.69 5.61
CA LEU A 169 -26.96 16.81 7.03
C LEU A 169 -28.30 16.16 7.41
N SER A 170 -28.99 15.45 6.50
CA SER A 170 -30.34 14.92 6.74
C SER A 170 -30.36 13.58 7.50
N GLY A 171 -29.40 12.69 7.25
CA GLY A 171 -29.26 11.40 7.95
C GLY A 171 -28.79 11.53 9.41
N VAL A 172 -28.19 12.67 9.75
CA VAL A 172 -27.64 13.02 11.07
C VAL A 172 -28.66 12.87 12.21
N ALA A 173 -29.95 13.01 11.92
CA ALA A 173 -31.03 12.89 12.90
C ALA A 173 -31.30 11.45 13.40
N ALA A 174 -30.80 10.41 12.72
CA ALA A 174 -31.12 9.01 13.05
C ALA A 174 -30.11 8.32 13.99
N GLY A 175 -28.85 8.78 14.01
CA GLY A 175 -27.78 8.18 14.83
C GLY A 175 -27.41 8.96 16.10
N ARG A 176 -27.74 10.26 16.19
CA ARG A 176 -27.29 11.13 17.29
C ARG A 176 -28.19 11.09 18.53
N SER A 177 -28.06 10.01 19.32
CA SER A 177 -28.63 9.96 20.68
C SER A 177 -27.65 10.33 21.80
N LYS A 178 -26.40 10.74 21.48
CA LYS A 178 -25.38 11.09 22.48
C LYS A 178 -24.62 12.43 22.30
N LEU A 179 -24.78 13.14 21.18
CA LEU A 179 -24.26 14.51 21.02
C LEU A 179 -25.41 15.38 20.45
N VAL A 180 -26.14 16.04 21.37
CA VAL A 180 -27.49 16.61 21.11
C VAL A 180 -27.54 18.14 21.18
N GLU A 181 -26.46 18.80 21.60
CA GLU A 181 -26.25 20.24 21.39
C GLU A 181 -24.97 20.44 20.55
N PRO A 182 -24.75 21.60 19.89
CA PRO A 182 -23.41 21.94 19.43
C PRO A 182 -22.45 21.74 20.60
N PRO A 183 -21.31 21.04 20.41
CA PRO A 183 -20.38 20.82 21.51
C PRO A 183 -20.04 22.17 22.13
N THR A 184 -19.95 22.22 23.47
CA THR A 184 -19.71 23.48 24.17
C THR A 184 -18.47 24.11 23.57
N VAL A 185 -18.58 25.35 23.08
CA VAL A 185 -17.49 26.02 22.35
C VAL A 185 -16.28 26.19 23.26
N VAL A 186 -15.42 25.18 23.26
CA VAL A 186 -14.05 25.28 23.75
C VAL A 186 -13.34 26.09 22.69
N ARG A 187 -13.33 27.41 22.89
CA ARG A 187 -12.46 28.28 22.11
C ARG A 187 -11.05 27.73 22.23
N SER A 188 -10.55 27.22 21.12
CA SER A 188 -9.21 26.69 21.10
C SER A 188 -8.22 27.82 21.42
N GLU A 189 -7.21 27.53 22.25
CA GLU A 189 -6.03 28.41 22.34
C GLU A 189 -5.09 28.19 21.14
N SER A 190 -5.44 27.30 20.19
CA SER A 190 -4.76 27.20 18.91
C SER A 190 -4.85 28.51 18.12
N ASN A 191 -3.82 28.74 17.32
CA ASN A 191 -3.59 30.03 16.68
C ASN A 191 -4.41 30.08 15.38
N HIS A 192 -5.53 30.83 15.37
CA HIS A 192 -6.37 31.07 14.17
C HIS A 192 -5.65 31.92 13.08
N ASP A 193 -4.32 31.84 12.96
CA ASP A 193 -3.48 32.47 11.93
C ASP A 193 -3.00 31.49 10.84
N ARG A 194 -3.29 30.19 11.02
CA ARG A 194 -2.93 29.09 10.12
C ARG A 194 -4.05 28.05 10.08
N ILE A 195 -4.07 27.24 9.02
CA ILE A 195 -4.99 26.11 8.84
C ILE A 195 -4.27 24.86 9.34
N ASP A 196 -4.64 24.35 10.51
CA ASP A 196 -4.02 23.15 11.08
C ASP A 196 -4.65 21.87 10.49
N MET A 197 -3.83 20.98 9.93
CA MET A 197 -4.27 19.82 9.15
C MET A 197 -3.79 18.48 9.73
N VAL A 198 -4.73 17.54 9.88
CA VAL A 198 -4.43 16.10 9.99
C VAL A 198 -4.46 15.50 8.59
N VAL A 199 -3.43 14.73 8.22
CA VAL A 199 -3.39 14.03 6.91
C VAL A 199 -3.21 12.53 7.08
N LEU A 200 -4.24 11.77 6.72
CA LEU A 200 -4.23 10.31 6.69
C LEU A 200 -3.73 9.79 5.33
N TYR A 201 -3.23 8.56 5.29
CA TYR A 201 -2.85 7.89 4.04
C TYR A 201 -3.10 6.37 4.10
N THR A 202 -3.64 5.75 3.05
CA THR A 202 -3.75 4.28 3.01
C THR A 202 -2.39 3.61 2.76
N VAL A 203 -2.28 2.30 3.02
CA VAL A 203 -1.06 1.54 2.72
C VAL A 203 -0.72 1.60 1.23
N GLU A 204 -1.73 1.53 0.36
CA GLU A 204 -1.58 1.64 -1.09
C GLU A 204 -1.08 3.03 -1.52
N ALA A 205 -1.47 4.10 -0.81
CA ALA A 205 -0.96 5.44 -1.06
C ALA A 205 0.55 5.52 -0.74
N ALA A 206 0.98 4.90 0.36
CA ALA A 206 2.38 4.77 0.72
C ALA A 206 3.17 3.93 -0.32
N GLU A 207 2.64 2.75 -0.71
CA GLU A 207 3.24 1.92 -1.76
C GLU A 207 3.34 2.66 -3.10
N ALA A 208 2.32 3.44 -3.47
CA ALA A 208 2.35 4.24 -4.68
C ALA A 208 3.51 5.25 -4.64
N TRP A 209 3.57 6.12 -3.63
CA TRP A 209 4.63 7.13 -3.54
C TRP A 209 6.04 6.53 -3.51
N GLU A 210 6.26 5.42 -2.81
CA GLU A 210 7.55 4.73 -2.81
C GLU A 210 7.89 4.13 -4.19
N SER A 211 6.97 3.33 -4.76
CA SER A 211 7.22 2.65 -6.05
C SER A 211 7.43 3.61 -7.22
N PHE A 212 6.83 4.80 -7.16
CA PHE A 212 7.01 5.86 -8.16
C PHE A 212 8.17 6.81 -7.86
N GLY A 213 8.91 6.60 -6.76
CA GLY A 213 10.12 7.37 -6.41
C GLY A 213 9.86 8.76 -5.81
N TYR A 214 8.64 9.02 -5.31
CA TYR A 214 8.33 10.24 -4.55
C TYR A 214 8.86 10.15 -3.11
N GLY A 215 8.88 8.94 -2.53
CA GLY A 215 9.48 8.65 -1.23
C GLY A 215 8.46 8.30 -0.16
N THR A 216 8.79 8.61 1.09
CA THR A 216 7.96 8.30 2.26
C THR A 216 6.61 9.05 2.21
N PRO A 217 5.57 8.56 2.90
CA PRO A 217 4.32 9.30 3.08
C PRO A 217 4.56 10.71 3.65
N ARG A 218 5.49 10.84 4.60
CA ARG A 218 5.86 12.13 5.20
C ARG A 218 6.42 13.11 4.15
N ALA A 219 7.27 12.64 3.24
CA ALA A 219 7.80 13.48 2.16
C ALA A 219 6.71 13.93 1.17
N SER A 220 5.82 13.03 0.76
CA SER A 220 4.74 13.35 -0.19
C SER A 220 3.65 14.24 0.42
N ILE A 221 3.30 14.03 1.68
CA ILE A 221 2.34 14.88 2.41
C ILE A 221 2.94 16.27 2.62
N GLN A 222 4.18 16.38 3.12
CA GLN A 222 4.82 17.70 3.32
C GLN A 222 4.97 18.48 2.01
N ALA A 223 5.34 17.82 0.91
CA ALA A 223 5.43 18.47 -0.40
C ALA A 223 4.06 18.92 -0.94
N SER A 224 2.97 18.24 -0.57
CA SER A 224 1.60 18.65 -0.89
C SER A 224 1.16 19.88 -0.08
N ILE A 225 1.50 19.94 1.21
CA ILE A 225 1.31 21.11 2.07
C ILE A 225 2.11 22.32 1.56
N ASP A 226 3.37 22.11 1.17
CA ASP A 226 4.24 23.17 0.65
C ASP A 226 3.75 23.71 -0.71
N PHE A 227 3.18 22.85 -1.55
CA PHE A 227 2.52 23.24 -2.79
C PHE A 227 1.23 24.04 -2.53
N LEU A 228 0.40 23.63 -1.57
CA LEU A 228 -0.77 24.42 -1.14
C LEU A 228 -0.33 25.80 -0.64
N ASN A 229 0.73 25.87 0.17
CA ASN A 229 1.30 27.12 0.68
C ASN A 229 1.90 28.02 -0.42
N LEU A 230 2.40 27.45 -1.52
CA LEU A 230 2.74 28.22 -2.73
C LEU A 230 1.50 28.91 -3.32
N VAL A 231 0.38 28.18 -3.48
CA VAL A 231 -0.87 28.73 -4.04
C VAL A 231 -1.46 29.80 -3.12
N LEU A 232 -1.60 29.50 -1.82
CA LEU A 232 -2.13 30.43 -0.82
C LEU A 232 -1.33 31.74 -0.79
N ARG A 233 0.02 31.66 -0.78
CA ARG A 233 0.91 32.83 -0.77
C ARG A 233 0.82 33.65 -2.07
N ASN A 234 0.81 32.99 -3.23
CA ASN A 234 0.65 33.67 -4.52
C ASN A 234 -0.69 34.43 -4.60
N ASN A 235 -1.76 33.89 -4.01
CA ASN A 235 -3.04 34.61 -3.87
C ASN A 235 -3.09 35.63 -2.72
N SER A 236 -2.04 35.75 -1.90
CA SER A 236 -2.00 36.59 -0.69
C SER A 236 -3.12 36.26 0.32
N MET A 237 -3.36 34.97 0.55
CA MET A 237 -4.31 34.49 1.56
C MET A 237 -3.86 34.83 2.98
N PRO A 238 -4.80 35.02 3.93
CA PRO A 238 -4.48 35.50 5.28
C PRO A 238 -3.89 34.42 6.22
N ALA A 239 -3.87 33.15 5.79
CA ALA A 239 -3.37 32.02 6.56
C ALA A 239 -2.58 31.05 5.65
N ALA A 240 -1.68 30.27 6.26
CA ALA A 240 -0.96 29.17 5.62
C ALA A 240 -1.43 27.81 6.19
N ALA A 241 -1.31 26.74 5.42
CA ALA A 241 -1.57 25.38 5.89
C ALA A 241 -0.38 24.81 6.66
N HIS A 242 -0.66 24.07 7.73
CA HIS A 242 0.33 23.49 8.62
C HIS A 242 -0.05 22.06 8.99
N LEU A 243 0.89 21.12 8.87
CA LEU A 243 0.67 19.71 9.17
C LEU A 243 0.85 19.49 10.68
N VAL A 244 -0.24 19.27 11.43
CA VAL A 244 -0.17 18.98 12.86
C VAL A 244 -0.04 17.50 13.17
N HIS A 245 -0.52 16.63 12.28
CA HIS A 245 -0.39 15.19 12.42
C HIS A 245 -0.54 14.46 11.09
N MET A 246 0.07 13.28 10.99
CA MET A 246 -0.18 12.33 9.91
C MET A 246 -0.14 10.90 10.42
N ALA A 247 -1.04 10.06 9.91
CA ALA A 247 -1.16 8.66 10.28
C ALA A 247 -1.55 7.80 9.08
N GLU A 248 -1.26 6.50 9.17
CA GLU A 248 -1.87 5.51 8.28
C GLU A 248 -3.39 5.48 8.53
N ALA A 249 -4.18 5.42 7.47
CA ALA A 249 -5.62 5.29 7.57
C ALA A 249 -5.99 3.92 8.14
N PRO A 250 -7.03 3.81 8.99
CA PRO A 250 -7.52 2.50 9.42
C PRO A 250 -7.98 1.68 8.20
N ALA A 251 -7.67 0.37 8.19
CA ALA A 251 -7.97 -0.54 7.08
C ALA A 251 -9.45 -0.60 6.65
N ALA A 252 -10.34 -0.05 7.49
CA ALA A 252 -11.72 0.22 7.10
C ALA A 252 -11.83 1.14 5.86
N LEU A 253 -10.90 2.07 5.61
CA LEU A 253 -10.97 3.05 4.53
C LEU A 253 -10.41 2.56 3.18
N ASP A 254 -9.69 1.44 3.16
CA ASP A 254 -8.99 0.93 1.96
C ASP A 254 -9.97 0.30 0.94
N GLY A 255 -9.73 0.52 -0.36
CA GLY A 255 -10.34 -0.23 -1.46
C GLY A 255 -11.78 0.14 -1.87
N GLN A 256 -12.27 1.33 -1.52
CA GLN A 256 -13.71 1.65 -1.58
C GLN A 256 -14.05 2.92 -2.39
N THR A 257 -15.25 3.00 -2.98
CA THR A 257 -15.64 4.14 -3.87
C THR A 257 -16.27 5.33 -3.15
N SER A 258 -16.75 5.16 -1.91
CA SER A 258 -17.47 6.17 -1.11
C SER A 258 -16.60 6.76 0.00
N VAL A 259 -15.32 7.01 -0.29
CA VAL A 259 -14.29 7.30 0.73
C VAL A 259 -14.60 8.55 1.55
N LEU A 260 -14.97 9.66 0.92
CA LEU A 260 -15.17 10.96 1.61
C LEU A 260 -16.23 10.91 2.71
N GLY A 261 -17.41 10.36 2.42
CA GLY A 261 -18.47 10.24 3.43
C GLY A 261 -18.09 9.31 4.57
N ARG A 262 -17.36 8.23 4.27
CA ARG A 262 -16.85 7.34 5.29
C ARG A 262 -15.77 8.00 6.14
N LEU A 263 -14.87 8.79 5.56
CA LEU A 263 -13.85 9.55 6.28
C LEU A 263 -14.48 10.56 7.27
N SER A 264 -15.57 11.24 6.90
CA SER A 264 -16.26 12.17 7.81
C SER A 264 -17.14 11.49 8.87
N ASP A 265 -17.66 10.30 8.57
CA ASP A 265 -18.42 9.48 9.53
C ASP A 265 -17.50 8.60 10.41
N LEU A 266 -16.20 8.49 10.06
CA LEU A 266 -15.23 7.70 10.79
C LEU A 266 -14.90 8.37 12.13
N ARG A 267 -15.28 7.69 13.21
CA ARG A 267 -15.08 8.14 14.58
C ARG A 267 -13.60 8.44 14.86
N GLU A 268 -12.75 7.56 14.36
CA GLU A 268 -11.29 7.56 14.46
C GLU A 268 -10.68 8.82 13.81
N ALA A 269 -11.24 9.26 12.67
CA ALA A 269 -10.81 10.49 12.00
C ALA A 269 -11.26 11.74 12.77
N ALA A 270 -12.46 11.71 13.36
CA ALA A 270 -12.93 12.79 14.23
C ALA A 270 -12.11 12.88 15.53
N GLU A 271 -11.65 11.75 16.07
CA GLU A 271 -10.81 11.68 17.28
C GLU A 271 -9.40 12.24 17.04
N LEU A 272 -8.71 11.82 15.95
CA LEU A 272 -7.43 12.40 15.58
C LEU A 272 -7.54 13.91 15.30
N ARG A 273 -8.63 14.33 14.66
CA ARG A 273 -8.91 15.75 14.42
C ARG A 273 -9.06 16.53 15.73
N ALA A 274 -9.84 16.02 16.69
CA ALA A 274 -10.04 16.65 18.00
C ALA A 274 -8.75 16.69 18.82
N ALA A 275 -8.01 15.57 18.90
CA ALA A 275 -6.77 15.44 19.66
C ALA A 275 -5.66 16.39 19.17
N HIS A 276 -5.60 16.65 17.86
CA HIS A 276 -4.65 17.59 17.26
C HIS A 276 -5.23 18.99 17.01
N GLN A 277 -6.45 19.26 17.48
CA GLN A 277 -7.19 20.52 17.29
C GLN A 277 -7.24 20.98 15.82
N ALA A 278 -7.32 20.04 14.88
CA ALA A 278 -7.14 20.31 13.46
C ALA A 278 -8.40 20.89 12.81
N ASP A 279 -8.21 21.94 12.04
CA ASP A 279 -9.24 22.54 11.19
C ASP A 279 -9.73 21.56 10.15
N MET A 280 -8.82 20.81 9.52
CA MET A 280 -9.11 19.93 8.38
C MET A 280 -8.50 18.55 8.52
N VAL A 281 -9.18 17.58 7.90
CA VAL A 281 -8.71 16.19 7.75
C VAL A 281 -8.67 15.86 6.27
N HIS A 282 -7.50 15.50 5.77
CA HIS A 282 -7.35 15.03 4.39
C HIS A 282 -6.90 13.58 4.36
N LEU A 283 -7.33 12.81 3.37
CA LEU A 283 -6.91 11.44 3.16
C LEU A 283 -6.26 11.26 1.78
N PHE A 284 -5.09 10.65 1.75
CA PHE A 284 -4.50 10.13 0.52
C PHE A 284 -4.81 8.64 0.35
N VAL A 285 -5.23 8.25 -0.84
CA VAL A 285 -5.60 6.86 -1.17
C VAL A 285 -4.82 6.35 -2.38
N GLY A 286 -4.57 5.03 -2.46
CA GLY A 286 -3.71 4.43 -3.48
C GLY A 286 -4.40 3.78 -4.67
N GLU A 287 -5.74 3.74 -4.70
CA GLU A 287 -6.52 3.29 -5.86
C GLU A 287 -6.27 4.19 -7.07
N GLN A 288 -6.46 3.66 -8.28
CA GLN A 288 -6.30 4.47 -9.49
C GLN A 288 -7.51 5.40 -9.69
N PRO A 289 -7.36 6.60 -10.27
CA PRO A 289 -8.48 7.53 -10.47
C PRO A 289 -9.60 6.94 -11.35
N ARG A 290 -9.27 5.97 -12.20
CA ARG A 290 -10.21 5.22 -13.03
C ARG A 290 -11.16 4.31 -12.23
N ASP A 291 -10.71 3.85 -11.06
CA ASP A 291 -11.45 2.93 -10.19
C ASP A 291 -12.29 3.73 -9.16
N LEU A 292 -11.79 4.89 -8.72
CA LEU A 292 -12.52 5.87 -7.90
C LEU A 292 -13.55 6.69 -8.69
N GLY A 293 -13.30 6.93 -9.98
CA GLY A 293 -14.07 7.85 -10.84
C GLY A 293 -13.59 9.31 -10.79
N TYR A 294 -12.62 9.62 -9.92
CA TYR A 294 -12.04 10.95 -9.69
C TYR A 294 -10.59 10.84 -9.22
N CYS A 295 -9.77 11.89 -9.40
CA CYS A 295 -8.51 12.00 -8.64
C CYS A 295 -8.72 12.60 -7.25
N GLY A 296 -9.70 13.47 -7.07
CA GLY A 296 -9.98 14.14 -5.81
C GLY A 296 -11.47 14.37 -5.60
N ILE A 297 -11.85 14.45 -4.32
CA ILE A 297 -13.20 14.82 -3.90
C ILE A 297 -13.13 15.39 -2.47
N ALA A 298 -13.87 16.47 -2.22
CA ALA A 298 -13.93 17.13 -0.91
C ALA A 298 -15.32 17.71 -0.64
N TYR A 299 -15.64 17.95 0.63
CA TYR A 299 -16.83 18.72 0.97
C TYR A 299 -16.62 20.21 0.69
N ILE A 300 -17.66 20.88 0.19
CA ILE A 300 -17.59 22.29 -0.21
C ILE A 300 -18.33 23.23 0.74
N LEU A 301 -17.63 24.27 1.21
CA LEU A 301 -18.27 25.36 1.95
C LEU A 301 -19.23 26.13 1.02
N THR A 302 -20.51 26.13 1.37
CA THR A 302 -21.59 26.83 0.64
C THR A 302 -22.12 28.02 1.44
N ARG A 303 -22.95 28.86 0.82
CA ARG A 303 -23.60 30.00 1.51
C ARG A 303 -24.53 29.56 2.64
N ALA A 304 -25.09 28.35 2.56
CA ALA A 304 -25.85 27.75 3.65
C ALA A 304 -24.95 27.07 4.69
N GLY A 305 -23.70 26.76 4.30
CA GLY A 305 -22.68 26.09 5.11
C GLY A 305 -22.00 26.98 6.15
N GLU A 306 -22.02 28.32 6.01
CA GLU A 306 -21.52 29.33 6.98
C GLU A 306 -22.26 29.34 8.36
N ARG A 307 -22.92 28.23 8.72
CA ARG A 307 -23.55 27.99 10.02
C ARG A 307 -23.26 26.59 10.58
N ASN A 308 -22.58 25.74 9.81
CA ASN A 308 -22.35 24.31 10.04
C ASN A 308 -20.93 23.93 9.56
N ASP A 309 -19.99 24.84 9.80
CA ASP A 309 -18.74 25.00 9.06
C ASP A 309 -17.82 23.76 9.15
N TRP A 310 -17.80 23.10 10.31
CA TRP A 310 -16.94 21.96 10.64
C TRP A 310 -17.14 20.68 9.81
N ALA A 311 -18.31 20.52 9.17
CA ALA A 311 -18.60 19.38 8.31
C ALA A 311 -17.92 19.48 6.94
N ASN A 312 -17.53 20.69 6.52
CA ASN A 312 -16.89 20.93 5.22
C ASN A 312 -15.39 20.64 5.22
N ALA A 313 -14.86 20.06 6.29
CA ALA A 313 -13.43 19.99 6.61
C ALA A 313 -12.70 18.73 6.08
N TYR A 314 -13.40 17.87 5.36
CA TYR A 314 -12.87 16.58 4.90
C TYR A 314 -12.60 16.58 3.40
N GLY A 315 -11.44 16.05 3.00
CA GLY A 315 -11.01 15.91 1.61
C GLY A 315 -10.29 14.59 1.35
N VAL A 316 -10.33 14.13 0.11
CA VAL A 316 -9.68 12.89 -0.35
C VAL A 316 -8.93 13.15 -1.65
N SER A 317 -7.72 12.59 -1.80
CA SER A 317 -6.96 12.65 -3.05
C SER A 317 -6.26 11.32 -3.36
N ALA A 318 -6.31 10.89 -4.61
CA ALA A 318 -5.57 9.74 -5.09
C ALA A 318 -4.07 10.08 -5.21
N ALA A 319 -3.22 9.40 -4.42
CA ALA A 319 -1.76 9.46 -4.54
C ALA A 319 -1.28 9.07 -5.95
N THR A 320 -2.10 8.32 -6.69
CA THR A 320 -1.85 7.81 -8.03
C THR A 320 -2.26 8.76 -9.17
N CYS A 321 -2.82 9.96 -8.89
CA CYS A 321 -3.29 10.87 -9.95
C CYS A 321 -2.19 11.40 -10.90
N SER A 322 -0.92 11.12 -10.60
CA SER A 322 0.24 11.61 -11.34
C SER A 322 0.82 10.63 -12.37
N PHE A 323 0.12 9.53 -12.67
CA PHE A 323 0.65 8.41 -13.46
C PHE A 323 -0.09 8.12 -14.77
N PRO A 324 0.59 7.57 -15.78
CA PRO A 324 0.00 7.35 -17.09
C PRO A 324 -0.93 6.13 -17.11
N ALA A 325 -2.20 6.36 -16.78
CA ALA A 325 -3.24 5.74 -17.61
C ALA A 325 -3.00 6.18 -19.07
N GLN A 326 -3.17 5.27 -20.03
CA GLN A 326 -2.71 5.50 -21.41
C GLN A 326 -3.29 6.79 -22.02
N GLU A 327 -2.43 7.56 -22.71
CA GLU A 327 -2.73 8.85 -23.36
C GLU A 327 -2.92 10.09 -22.46
N GLY A 328 -1.92 10.42 -21.64
CA GLY A 328 -1.68 11.81 -21.19
C GLY A 328 -1.19 11.92 -19.75
N ALA A 329 -0.02 12.55 -19.55
CA ALA A 329 0.49 12.84 -18.20
C ALA A 329 -0.24 14.06 -17.61
N TYR A 330 -1.04 13.81 -16.58
CA TYR A 330 -1.84 14.76 -15.80
C TYR A 330 -1.36 14.78 -14.33
N PRO A 331 -1.81 15.74 -13.49
CA PRO A 331 -0.89 16.45 -12.60
C PRO A 331 -0.47 15.73 -11.31
N TYR A 332 0.55 16.31 -10.70
CA TYR A 332 1.05 16.02 -9.36
C TYR A 332 -0.07 15.98 -8.31
N PHE A 333 -0.08 14.96 -7.46
CA PHE A 333 -1.09 14.77 -6.40
C PHE A 333 -1.16 15.96 -5.43
N GLY A 334 -0.06 16.71 -5.21
CA GLY A 334 -0.09 17.96 -4.44
C GLY A 334 -0.95 19.07 -5.07
N GLN A 335 -1.16 19.04 -6.39
CA GLN A 335 -2.13 19.90 -7.07
C GLN A 335 -3.57 19.47 -6.78
N VAL A 336 -3.84 18.17 -6.76
CA VAL A 336 -5.17 17.63 -6.39
C VAL A 336 -5.48 17.98 -4.94
N PHE A 337 -4.52 17.77 -4.03
CA PHE A 337 -4.62 18.18 -2.63
C PHE A 337 -4.98 19.66 -2.46
N ALA A 338 -4.24 20.57 -3.12
CA ALA A 338 -4.52 22.00 -3.05
C ALA A 338 -5.84 22.41 -3.72
N HIS A 339 -6.32 21.61 -4.69
CA HIS A 339 -7.64 21.77 -5.30
C HIS A 339 -8.77 21.40 -4.31
N GLU A 340 -8.66 20.23 -3.68
CA GLU A 340 -9.66 19.73 -2.73
C GLU A 340 -9.77 20.61 -1.48
N VAL A 341 -8.64 21.08 -0.93
CA VAL A 341 -8.65 22.09 0.14
C VAL A 341 -9.30 23.40 -0.32
N GLY A 342 -9.20 23.73 -1.62
CA GLY A 342 -9.97 24.81 -2.24
C GLY A 342 -11.48 24.64 -2.09
N HIS A 343 -12.02 23.43 -2.29
CA HIS A 343 -13.44 23.13 -2.03
C HIS A 343 -13.77 23.25 -0.55
N ASN A 344 -12.94 22.70 0.35
CA ASN A 344 -13.17 22.82 1.81
C ASN A 344 -13.31 24.28 2.27
N LEU A 345 -12.62 25.20 1.59
CA LEU A 345 -12.68 26.65 1.81
C LEU A 345 -13.75 27.39 0.96
N GLY A 346 -14.46 26.70 0.06
CA GLY A 346 -15.61 27.23 -0.70
C GLY A 346 -15.32 27.76 -2.12
N ALA A 347 -14.13 27.49 -2.66
CA ALA A 347 -13.84 27.71 -4.07
C ALA A 347 -14.52 26.64 -4.93
N ASN A 348 -15.15 27.03 -6.05
CA ASN A 348 -15.79 26.08 -6.97
C ASN A 348 -14.95 25.91 -8.24
N HIS A 349 -15.26 24.88 -9.03
CA HIS A 349 -14.69 24.77 -10.37
C HIS A 349 -15.07 25.97 -11.26
N ASP A 350 -14.49 26.09 -12.45
CA ASP A 350 -15.01 27.05 -13.41
C ASP A 350 -16.46 26.70 -13.84
N PRO A 351 -17.29 27.68 -14.25
CA PRO A 351 -18.72 27.47 -14.51
C PRO A 351 -19.09 26.49 -15.64
N ALA A 352 -18.12 25.97 -16.41
CA ALA A 352 -18.39 24.94 -17.41
C ALA A 352 -18.26 23.50 -16.85
N ASN A 353 -17.69 23.34 -15.65
CA ASN A 353 -17.30 22.05 -15.07
C ASN A 353 -17.74 21.91 -13.60
N THR A 354 -18.86 22.53 -13.20
CA THR A 354 -19.42 22.40 -11.84
C THR A 354 -20.93 22.22 -11.86
N GLY A 355 -21.44 21.38 -10.95
CA GLY A 355 -22.87 21.28 -10.63
C GLY A 355 -23.36 22.36 -9.66
N ILE A 356 -22.47 23.14 -9.02
CA ILE A 356 -22.85 24.14 -8.02
C ILE A 356 -23.33 25.43 -8.70
N SER A 357 -24.53 25.88 -8.34
CA SER A 357 -25.09 27.13 -8.85
C SER A 357 -24.55 28.35 -8.10
N ARG A 358 -24.61 29.53 -8.74
CA ARG A 358 -24.22 30.82 -8.12
C ARG A 358 -25.01 31.18 -6.86
N ASP A 359 -26.19 30.58 -6.67
CA ASP A 359 -27.01 30.79 -5.48
C ASP A 359 -26.63 29.88 -4.31
N VAL A 360 -26.02 28.73 -4.60
CA VAL A 360 -25.50 27.78 -3.60
C VAL A 360 -24.06 28.13 -3.19
N ALA A 361 -23.21 28.49 -4.16
CA ALA A 361 -21.81 28.87 -3.93
C ALA A 361 -21.68 29.97 -2.85
N VAL A 362 -20.66 29.87 -2.00
CA VAL A 362 -20.45 30.77 -0.84
C VAL A 362 -20.51 32.24 -1.24
N ARG A 363 -19.96 32.59 -2.41
CA ARG A 363 -20.21 33.86 -3.11
C ARG A 363 -20.62 33.58 -4.58
N PRO A 364 -21.47 34.42 -5.21
CA PRO A 364 -21.90 34.23 -6.61
C PRO A 364 -20.78 34.23 -7.67
N TRP A 365 -19.58 34.68 -7.30
CA TRP A 365 -18.38 34.76 -8.13
C TRP A 365 -17.30 33.73 -7.77
N ALA A 366 -17.53 32.85 -6.79
CA ALA A 366 -16.56 31.88 -6.28
C ALA A 366 -16.35 30.70 -7.25
N PHE A 367 -15.87 30.95 -8.47
CA PHE A 367 -15.67 29.96 -9.52
C PHE A 367 -14.30 30.07 -10.19
N GLY A 368 -13.76 28.93 -10.62
CA GLY A 368 -12.47 28.81 -11.33
C GLY A 368 -12.40 29.57 -12.65
N HIS A 369 -11.19 29.73 -13.18
CA HIS A 369 -10.96 30.43 -14.46
C HIS A 369 -9.81 29.81 -15.28
N PHE A 370 -10.09 29.62 -16.57
CA PHE A 370 -9.09 29.40 -17.60
C PHE A 370 -9.16 30.54 -18.63
N ASP A 371 -8.03 30.91 -19.23
CA ASP A 371 -7.93 31.82 -20.37
C ASP A 371 -7.33 31.08 -21.58
N ILE A 372 -8.11 31.00 -22.67
CA ILE A 372 -7.72 30.38 -23.94
C ILE A 372 -7.19 31.38 -24.98
N SER A 373 -7.14 32.67 -24.66
CA SER A 373 -6.62 33.71 -25.56
C SER A 373 -5.10 33.84 -25.49
N THR A 374 -4.48 33.26 -24.46
CA THR A 374 -3.04 33.14 -24.25
C THR A 374 -2.49 31.84 -24.86
N ALA A 375 -1.22 31.86 -25.27
CA ALA A 375 -0.48 30.70 -25.74
C ALA A 375 0.87 30.63 -25.01
N PRO A 376 1.11 29.62 -24.16
CA PRO A 376 0.18 28.56 -23.74
C PRO A 376 -1.06 29.09 -23.00
N THR A 377 -2.15 28.33 -23.01
CA THR A 377 -3.40 28.72 -22.32
C THR A 377 -3.22 28.68 -20.81
N VAL A 378 -3.72 29.68 -20.08
CA VAL A 378 -3.54 29.80 -18.63
C VAL A 378 -4.69 29.14 -17.87
N GLU A 379 -4.38 28.27 -16.92
CA GLU A 379 -5.36 27.50 -16.13
C GLU A 379 -5.09 27.65 -14.62
N THR A 380 -6.10 28.03 -13.85
CA THR A 380 -6.04 28.18 -12.38
C THR A 380 -6.31 26.85 -11.68
N ILE A 381 -5.95 26.74 -10.39
CA ILE A 381 -6.06 25.49 -9.60
C ILE A 381 -7.46 24.84 -9.69
N MET A 382 -8.54 25.64 -9.74
CA MET A 382 -9.92 25.16 -9.80
C MET A 382 -10.54 25.08 -11.21
N SER A 383 -9.76 25.08 -12.29
CA SER A 383 -10.34 25.08 -13.66
C SER A 383 -9.96 23.84 -14.48
N TYR A 384 -10.84 23.48 -15.43
CA TYR A 384 -10.73 22.26 -16.23
C TYR A 384 -10.96 22.58 -17.72
N ARG A 385 -9.95 22.46 -18.59
CA ARG A 385 -10.20 22.39 -20.05
C ARG A 385 -9.12 21.76 -20.92
N SER A 386 -9.53 20.78 -21.71
CA SER A 386 -8.70 19.81 -22.46
C SER A 386 -7.73 20.31 -23.57
N TYR A 387 -7.49 21.62 -23.75
CA TYR A 387 -6.72 22.13 -24.89
C TYR A 387 -5.20 22.12 -24.64
N VAL A 388 -4.37 22.12 -25.68
CA VAL A 388 -2.89 22.13 -25.57
C VAL A 388 -2.27 23.10 -26.58
N PRO A 389 -1.13 23.74 -26.25
CA PRO A 389 -0.37 23.64 -25.00
C PRO A 389 -0.97 24.48 -23.85
N ARG A 390 -0.84 23.99 -22.60
CA ARG A 390 -1.27 24.71 -21.38
C ARG A 390 -0.10 25.15 -20.52
N GLN A 391 -0.38 26.18 -19.73
CA GLN A 391 0.39 26.56 -18.57
C GLN A 391 -0.54 26.60 -17.37
N TRP A 392 -0.35 25.65 -16.46
CA TRP A 392 -0.93 25.74 -15.14
C TRP A 392 -0.23 26.86 -14.36
N VAL A 393 -0.99 27.60 -13.56
CA VAL A 393 -0.46 28.64 -12.66
C VAL A 393 -0.89 28.39 -11.21
N PRO A 394 0.02 28.58 -10.23
CA PRO A 394 -0.24 28.36 -8.80
C PRO A 394 -1.12 29.45 -8.19
N PHE A 395 -2.36 29.53 -8.66
CA PHE A 395 -3.35 30.52 -8.26
C PHE A 395 -4.77 29.95 -8.25
N PHE A 396 -5.56 30.33 -7.25
CA PHE A 396 -7.01 30.49 -7.33
C PHE A 396 -7.37 31.67 -8.25
N SER A 397 -8.52 31.57 -8.92
CA SER A 397 -8.96 32.57 -9.90
C SER A 397 -9.17 33.95 -9.30
N SER A 398 -8.73 34.99 -10.01
CA SER A 398 -8.78 36.39 -9.54
C SER A 398 -8.92 37.36 -10.70
N ALA A 399 -9.84 38.33 -10.61
CA ALA A 399 -9.90 39.40 -11.59
C ALA A 399 -8.79 40.45 -11.38
N ARG A 400 -8.35 40.64 -10.12
CA ARG A 400 -7.40 41.68 -9.70
C ARG A 400 -5.93 41.27 -9.85
N ILE A 401 -5.59 40.00 -9.60
CA ILE A 401 -4.20 39.50 -9.73
C ILE A 401 -3.92 39.17 -11.20
N LYS A 402 -2.75 39.60 -11.70
CA LYS A 402 -2.33 39.44 -13.10
C LYS A 402 -0.89 38.86 -13.20
N PRO A 403 -0.68 37.56 -12.92
CA PRO A 403 0.66 36.96 -12.98
C PRO A 403 1.19 37.05 -14.41
N ASN A 404 2.41 37.58 -14.59
CA ASN A 404 3.00 37.86 -15.90
C ASN A 404 2.06 38.65 -16.86
N GLY A 405 1.15 39.48 -16.32
CA GLY A 405 0.15 40.23 -17.08
C GLY A 405 -1.06 39.42 -17.58
N TRP A 406 -1.15 38.12 -17.30
CA TRP A 406 -2.27 37.28 -17.73
C TRP A 406 -3.55 37.54 -16.94
N THR A 407 -4.70 37.28 -17.57
CA THR A 407 -5.99 37.30 -16.88
C THR A 407 -6.30 35.91 -16.35
N ILE A 408 -6.42 35.80 -15.03
CA ILE A 408 -6.70 34.54 -14.31
C ILE A 408 -8.06 34.55 -13.61
N GLY A 409 -8.99 35.39 -14.07
CA GLY A 409 -10.29 35.58 -13.42
C GLY A 409 -11.13 36.65 -14.11
N LYS A 410 -12.41 36.71 -13.73
CA LYS A 410 -13.37 37.68 -14.28
C LYS A 410 -14.20 38.27 -13.15
N GLU A 411 -14.21 39.60 -13.08
CA GLU A 411 -14.89 40.38 -12.04
C GLU A 411 -16.36 39.95 -11.88
N ASP A 412 -16.79 39.72 -10.64
CA ASP A 412 -18.13 39.27 -10.24
C ASP A 412 -18.62 37.94 -10.92
N GLU A 413 -17.71 37.16 -11.51
CA GLU A 413 -18.06 35.90 -12.19
C GLU A 413 -17.13 34.71 -11.92
N ARG A 414 -15.82 34.94 -11.78
CA ARG A 414 -14.77 33.92 -11.65
C ARG A 414 -13.61 34.45 -10.81
N GLU A 415 -13.83 34.52 -9.50
CA GLU A 415 -12.93 35.08 -8.48
C GLU A 415 -12.91 34.21 -7.22
N ASN A 416 -12.39 32.98 -7.30
CA ASN A 416 -12.18 32.14 -6.12
C ASN A 416 -11.31 32.83 -5.07
N GLU A 417 -10.24 33.53 -5.47
CA GLU A 417 -9.36 34.29 -4.57
C GLU A 417 -10.14 35.29 -3.70
N ARG A 418 -11.05 36.07 -4.31
CA ARG A 418 -11.87 37.04 -3.58
C ARG A 418 -12.83 36.38 -2.59
N ALA A 419 -13.36 35.19 -2.92
CA ALA A 419 -14.21 34.44 -2.00
C ALA A 419 -13.40 33.80 -0.86
N LEU A 420 -12.25 33.20 -1.19
CA LEU A 420 -11.33 32.58 -0.22
C LEU A 420 -10.75 33.57 0.78
N TYR A 421 -10.56 34.83 0.38
CA TYR A 421 -10.14 35.88 1.33
C TYR A 421 -11.17 36.10 2.45
N ASP A 422 -12.47 35.90 2.19
CA ASP A 422 -13.53 35.96 3.20
C ASP A 422 -13.63 34.65 4.02
N THR A 423 -13.34 33.49 3.42
CA THR A 423 -13.66 32.17 4.00
C THR A 423 -12.47 31.41 4.60
N VAL A 424 -11.22 31.73 4.23
CA VAL A 424 -10.03 31.20 4.94
C VAL A 424 -10.08 31.54 6.44
N PRO A 425 -10.47 32.75 6.87
CA PRO A 425 -10.72 33.03 8.29
C PRO A 425 -11.81 32.18 8.96
N LEU A 426 -12.72 31.55 8.20
CA LEU A 426 -13.68 30.57 8.74
C LEU A 426 -13.04 29.17 8.80
N GLY A 427 -12.25 28.81 7.79
CA GLY A 427 -11.51 27.55 7.73
C GLY A 427 -10.61 27.31 8.94
N VAL A 428 -9.89 28.35 9.40
CA VAL A 428 -9.04 28.33 10.62
C VAL A 428 -9.82 28.33 11.94
N GLN A 429 -11.15 28.24 11.89
CA GLN A 429 -12.06 28.10 13.04
C GLN A 429 -12.90 26.82 12.93
N TYR A 430 -12.55 25.92 12.01
CA TYR A 430 -13.24 24.64 11.88
C TYR A 430 -13.02 23.76 13.12
N SER A 431 -11.92 23.95 13.85
CA SER A 431 -11.64 23.29 15.13
C SER A 431 -12.55 23.74 16.28
N ASP A 432 -13.01 24.99 16.31
CA ASP A 432 -13.78 25.60 17.42
C ASP A 432 -15.18 24.96 17.65
N HIS A 433 -15.59 24.10 16.73
CA HIS A 433 -16.91 23.45 16.70
C HIS A 433 -16.82 21.92 16.89
N MET A 434 -15.65 21.41 17.32
CA MET A 434 -15.44 20.00 17.63
C MET A 434 -15.89 19.65 19.07
N PRO A 435 -16.24 18.39 19.36
CA PRO A 435 -16.38 17.89 20.72
C PRO A 435 -15.08 18.05 21.50
N ASP A 436 -15.18 18.25 22.82
CA ASP A 436 -14.03 18.23 23.71
C ASP A 436 -13.34 16.84 23.61
N PRO A 437 -12.02 16.74 23.40
CA PRO A 437 -11.30 15.48 23.51
C PRO A 437 -11.59 14.68 24.80
N ALA A 438 -11.96 15.35 25.91
CA ALA A 438 -12.39 14.71 27.15
C ALA A 438 -13.85 14.17 27.13
N GLU A 439 -14.70 14.54 26.17
CA GLU A 439 -16.02 13.90 25.99
C GLU A 439 -15.92 12.45 25.47
N PHE A 440 -14.71 12.02 25.08
CA PHE A 440 -14.37 10.66 24.66
C PHE A 440 -13.76 9.78 25.79
N ASP A 441 -13.95 10.20 27.06
CA ASP A 441 -13.38 9.85 28.38
C ASP A 441 -13.07 8.36 28.78
N ASP A 442 -12.73 7.46 27.85
CA ASP A 442 -12.41 6.04 28.16
C ASP A 442 -11.40 5.45 27.14
N PHE A 443 -10.32 6.19 26.83
CA PHE A 443 -9.38 5.85 25.76
C PHE A 443 -7.90 5.75 26.17
N PRO A 444 -7.24 4.59 25.92
CA PRO A 444 -5.78 4.52 25.83
C PRO A 444 -5.28 5.21 24.55
N SER A 445 -3.95 5.28 24.39
CA SER A 445 -3.35 5.52 23.07
C SER A 445 -3.76 4.42 22.08
N TRP A 446 -3.82 4.77 20.80
CA TRP A 446 -4.27 3.85 19.74
C TRP A 446 -3.39 3.86 18.49
N VAL A 447 -2.31 4.64 18.52
CA VAL A 447 -1.13 4.40 17.69
C VAL A 447 -0.08 3.88 18.66
N PRO A 448 0.24 2.58 18.62
CA PRO A 448 1.31 1.99 19.41
C PRO A 448 2.59 2.81 19.36
N GLU A 449 3.29 2.93 20.48
CA GLU A 449 4.61 3.56 20.47
C GLU A 449 5.55 2.77 19.55
N ALA A 450 6.38 3.49 18.79
CA ALA A 450 7.24 2.87 17.79
C ALA A 450 8.20 1.85 18.45
N PRO A 451 8.33 0.62 17.90
CA PRO A 451 9.35 -0.31 18.35
C PRO A 451 10.73 0.33 18.18
N ALA A 452 11.50 0.44 19.26
CA ALA A 452 12.79 1.13 19.21
C ALA A 452 13.94 0.14 19.02
N ASN A 453 15.14 0.68 18.77
CA ASN A 453 16.39 -0.08 18.81
C ASN A 453 16.40 -1.34 17.91
N LEU A 454 15.71 -1.29 16.75
CA LEU A 454 15.71 -2.41 15.81
C LEU A 454 17.16 -2.77 15.43
N THR A 455 17.52 -4.02 15.67
CA THR A 455 18.73 -4.66 15.17
C THR A 455 18.36 -5.81 14.26
N VAL A 456 19.15 -6.02 13.20
CA VAL A 456 18.89 -7.09 12.23
C VAL A 456 20.19 -7.79 11.89
N GLU A 457 20.23 -9.09 12.14
CA GLU A 457 21.39 -9.94 11.90
C GLU A 457 21.06 -11.02 10.86
N PRO A 458 21.72 -11.06 9.69
CA PRO A 458 21.60 -12.17 8.75
C PRO A 458 22.00 -13.49 9.41
N THR A 459 21.06 -14.41 9.52
CA THR A 459 21.28 -15.74 10.11
C THR A 459 21.62 -16.79 9.05
N SER A 460 21.23 -16.56 7.79
CA SER A 460 21.61 -17.41 6.66
C SER A 460 21.59 -16.64 5.31
N SER A 461 21.71 -17.36 4.20
CA SER A 461 21.49 -16.80 2.86
C SER A 461 20.02 -16.44 2.57
N THR A 462 19.06 -16.90 3.38
CA THR A 462 17.60 -16.75 3.18
C THR A 462 16.83 -16.34 4.44
N SER A 463 17.51 -15.94 5.51
CA SER A 463 16.88 -15.53 6.78
C SER A 463 17.65 -14.43 7.52
N ALA A 464 16.95 -13.71 8.38
CA ALA A 464 17.51 -12.72 9.29
C ALA A 464 16.72 -12.67 10.60
N ARG A 465 17.44 -12.56 11.72
CA ARG A 465 16.87 -12.28 13.04
C ARG A 465 16.67 -10.79 13.20
N LEU A 466 15.52 -10.39 13.73
CA LEU A 466 15.20 -9.03 14.11
C LEU A 466 14.97 -9.00 15.63
N GLU A 467 15.53 -8.01 16.31
CA GLU A 467 15.27 -7.72 17.73
C GLU A 467 15.00 -6.23 17.91
N TRP A 468 14.01 -5.87 18.72
CA TRP A 468 13.61 -4.50 19.00
C TRP A 468 13.21 -4.36 20.47
N GLU A 469 13.23 -3.14 20.98
CA GLU A 469 12.61 -2.79 22.26
C GLU A 469 11.14 -2.52 22.01
N ASP A 470 10.28 -3.27 22.69
CA ASP A 470 8.86 -2.94 22.73
C ASP A 470 8.64 -1.72 23.65
N ARG A 471 7.78 -0.82 23.20
CA ARG A 471 7.47 0.45 23.87
C ARG A 471 5.97 0.71 23.94
N SER A 472 5.18 -0.18 23.34
CA SER A 472 3.74 -0.13 23.32
C SER A 472 3.17 -1.01 24.43
N ASP A 473 2.04 -0.59 25.00
CA ASP A 473 1.21 -1.40 25.91
C ASP A 473 -0.19 -1.64 25.29
N ASP A 474 -0.42 -1.22 24.03
CA ASP A 474 -1.75 -1.12 23.38
C ASP A 474 -1.84 -1.70 21.95
N GLU A 475 -0.79 -2.38 21.48
CA GLU A 475 -0.77 -3.02 20.17
C GLU A 475 -1.49 -4.37 20.13
N LEU A 476 -1.89 -4.77 18.93
CA LEU A 476 -2.45 -6.10 18.64
C LEU A 476 -1.39 -7.05 18.04
N GLY A 477 -0.14 -6.58 17.99
CA GLY A 477 1.03 -7.28 17.48
C GLY A 477 1.92 -6.38 16.62
N PHE A 478 2.89 -7.01 15.95
CA PHE A 478 3.88 -6.34 15.11
C PHE A 478 3.87 -6.92 13.70
N ARG A 479 3.90 -6.07 12.68
CA ARG A 479 4.07 -6.46 11.27
C ARG A 479 5.50 -6.25 10.83
N ILE A 480 6.12 -7.33 10.35
CA ILE A 480 7.51 -7.31 9.93
C ILE A 480 7.56 -7.05 8.43
N HIS A 481 8.14 -5.91 8.06
CA HIS A 481 8.24 -5.53 6.66
C HIS A 481 9.68 -5.69 6.18
N ALA A 482 9.85 -6.21 4.97
CA ALA A 482 11.14 -6.21 4.30
C ALA A 482 11.01 -5.85 2.82
N ARG A 483 11.94 -5.05 2.31
CA ARG A 483 12.13 -4.81 0.87
C ARG A 483 13.52 -5.24 0.42
N ALA A 484 13.60 -5.94 -0.70
CA ALA A 484 14.89 -6.14 -1.37
C ALA A 484 15.30 -4.83 -2.07
N ALA A 485 16.59 -4.65 -2.38
CA ALA A 485 17.08 -3.45 -3.05
C ALA A 485 16.46 -3.30 -4.46
N GLY A 486 15.63 -2.26 -4.64
CA GLY A 486 14.87 -2.03 -5.87
C GLY A 486 13.53 -2.77 -5.95
N ASP A 487 13.12 -3.44 -4.87
CA ASP A 487 11.83 -4.11 -4.72
C ASP A 487 10.92 -3.31 -3.75
N ARG A 488 9.62 -3.59 -3.74
CA ARG A 488 8.68 -2.92 -2.81
C ARG A 488 8.77 -3.48 -1.39
N TRP A 489 8.26 -2.73 -0.41
CA TRP A 489 7.95 -3.31 0.90
C TRP A 489 6.89 -4.41 0.74
N ARG A 490 7.03 -5.44 1.56
CA ARG A 490 6.06 -6.51 1.76
C ARG A 490 6.08 -6.87 3.24
N ILE A 491 4.93 -7.26 3.79
CA ILE A 491 4.91 -8.01 5.04
C ILE A 491 5.59 -9.35 4.75
N VAL A 492 6.60 -9.69 5.54
CA VAL A 492 7.34 -10.96 5.43
C VAL A 492 7.09 -11.87 6.62
N ASP A 493 6.63 -11.31 7.74
CA ASP A 493 6.30 -12.05 8.95
C ASP A 493 5.43 -11.18 9.89
N ALA A 494 4.93 -11.75 10.99
CA ALA A 494 4.23 -11.03 12.05
C ALA A 494 4.54 -11.60 13.44
N ALA A 495 4.71 -10.72 14.43
CA ALA A 495 4.86 -11.09 15.84
C ALA A 495 3.58 -10.76 16.63
N ALA A 496 3.37 -11.44 17.75
CA ALA A 496 2.24 -11.21 18.64
C ALA A 496 2.44 -9.93 19.48
N VAL A 497 1.42 -9.52 20.24
CA VAL A 497 1.53 -8.53 21.33
C VAL A 497 2.72 -8.87 22.26
N ASP A 498 3.31 -7.86 22.89
CA ASP A 498 4.46 -7.95 23.81
C ASP A 498 5.73 -8.63 23.23
N SER A 499 5.86 -8.72 21.90
CA SER A 499 6.98 -9.43 21.25
C SER A 499 8.15 -8.49 20.96
N GLU A 500 9.36 -8.82 21.41
CA GLU A 500 10.60 -8.05 21.18
C GLU A 500 11.55 -8.66 20.11
N SER A 501 11.22 -9.80 19.51
CA SER A 501 12.07 -10.43 18.48
C SER A 501 11.33 -11.40 17.57
N ILE A 502 11.86 -11.60 16.36
CA ILE A 502 11.39 -12.60 15.39
C ILE A 502 12.49 -13.04 14.42
N GLU A 503 12.38 -14.25 13.88
CA GLU A 503 13.28 -14.79 12.86
C GLU A 503 12.57 -14.82 11.51
N VAL A 504 12.87 -13.85 10.64
CA VAL A 504 12.27 -13.80 9.30
C VAL A 504 12.97 -14.77 8.37
N THR A 505 12.21 -15.64 7.72
CA THR A 505 12.74 -16.64 6.77
C THR A 505 12.10 -16.53 5.38
N GLY A 506 12.48 -17.40 4.44
CA GLY A 506 11.95 -17.37 3.07
C GLY A 506 12.41 -16.17 2.22
N LEU A 507 13.51 -15.52 2.60
CA LEU A 507 14.10 -14.40 1.85
C LEU A 507 14.86 -14.91 0.62
N LYS A 508 14.95 -14.09 -0.43
CA LYS A 508 15.68 -14.44 -1.66
C LYS A 508 17.18 -14.37 -1.38
N ARG A 509 17.94 -15.39 -1.83
CA ARG A 509 19.41 -15.41 -1.74
C ARG A 509 20.04 -14.20 -2.43
N GLU A 510 21.20 -13.79 -1.93
CA GLU A 510 22.02 -12.68 -2.47
C GLU A 510 21.33 -11.30 -2.43
N GLY A 511 20.21 -11.18 -1.71
CA GLY A 511 19.47 -9.94 -1.56
C GLY A 511 20.07 -8.98 -0.52
N ARG A 512 20.25 -7.72 -0.90
CA ARG A 512 20.33 -6.61 0.08
C ARG A 512 18.91 -6.26 0.51
N TYR A 513 18.58 -6.48 1.78
CA TYR A 513 17.26 -6.25 2.36
C TYR A 513 17.26 -5.07 3.32
N THR A 514 16.23 -4.22 3.26
CA THR A 514 15.90 -3.25 4.31
C THR A 514 14.68 -3.75 5.06
N PHE A 515 14.72 -3.69 6.39
CA PHE A 515 13.68 -4.13 7.30
C PHE A 515 13.13 -2.96 8.14
N ARG A 516 11.89 -3.12 8.59
CA ARG A 516 11.28 -2.35 9.69
C ARG A 516 10.26 -3.23 10.42
N VAL A 517 10.05 -2.96 11.70
CA VAL A 517 9.02 -3.58 12.54
C VAL A 517 7.96 -2.53 12.81
N ARG A 518 6.68 -2.88 12.62
CA ARG A 518 5.56 -1.95 12.82
C ARG A 518 4.64 -2.47 13.92
N ALA A 519 4.69 -1.89 15.11
CA ALA A 519 3.63 -2.11 16.10
C ALA A 519 2.31 -1.60 15.51
N TYR A 520 1.23 -2.37 15.61
CA TYR A 520 -0.06 -1.99 15.03
C TYR A 520 -1.23 -2.21 15.99
N HIS A 521 -2.17 -1.29 15.97
CA HIS A 521 -3.49 -1.43 16.56
C HIS A 521 -4.54 -1.33 15.43
N ASN A 522 -5.84 -1.41 15.76
CA ASN A 522 -6.93 -1.22 14.78
C ASN A 522 -6.91 0.15 14.09
N LEU A 523 -6.25 1.16 14.69
CA LEU A 523 -6.33 2.57 14.26
C LEU A 523 -5.07 3.09 13.57
N GLY A 524 -4.04 2.26 13.41
CA GLY A 524 -2.78 2.63 12.80
C GLY A 524 -1.60 1.84 13.37
N GLY A 525 -0.40 2.31 13.10
CA GLY A 525 0.82 1.72 13.64
C GLY A 525 2.02 2.64 13.49
N ALA A 526 3.08 2.34 14.22
CA ALA A 526 4.33 3.09 14.20
C ALA A 526 5.48 2.16 13.79
N ASP A 527 6.30 2.63 12.84
CA ASP A 527 7.47 1.90 12.35
C ASP A 527 8.68 2.15 13.27
N SER A 528 9.48 1.10 13.45
CA SER A 528 10.84 1.19 13.95
C SER A 528 11.77 1.94 13.00
N ASP A 529 12.99 2.21 13.48
CA ASP A 529 14.12 2.54 12.61
C ASP A 529 14.30 1.52 11.46
N LEU A 530 14.85 1.98 10.34
CA LEU A 530 15.16 1.15 9.18
C LEU A 530 16.54 0.51 9.30
N VAL A 531 16.62 -0.81 9.17
CA VAL A 531 17.92 -1.52 9.15
C VAL A 531 18.13 -2.21 7.81
N THR A 532 19.28 -1.98 7.18
CA THR A 532 19.66 -2.62 5.92
C THR A 532 20.78 -3.63 6.13
N VAL A 533 20.55 -4.87 5.69
CA VAL A 533 21.50 -5.98 5.73
C VAL A 533 21.69 -6.59 4.33
N THR A 534 22.74 -7.40 4.15
CA THR A 534 22.97 -8.13 2.88
C THR A 534 23.09 -9.61 3.17
N LEU A 535 22.13 -10.39 2.66
CA LEU A 535 22.20 -11.85 2.68
C LEU A 535 23.25 -12.27 1.64
N ARG A 536 24.24 -13.08 2.04
CA ARG A 536 25.36 -13.45 1.15
C ARG A 536 25.07 -14.71 0.36
N ALA A 537 25.73 -14.83 -0.80
CA ALA A 537 25.85 -16.06 -1.55
C ALA A 537 26.53 -17.13 -0.70
N GLY A 538 25.96 -18.34 -0.61
CA GLY A 538 26.61 -19.47 0.04
C GLY A 538 27.85 -19.89 -0.74
N GLY A 539 29.05 -19.61 -0.20
CA GLY A 539 30.33 -20.01 -0.77
C GLY A 539 30.85 -21.29 -0.12
N ALA A 540 31.09 -22.35 -0.89
CA ALA A 540 31.66 -23.59 -0.37
C ALA A 540 33.13 -23.42 0.03
N GLY A 541 33.38 -23.23 1.33
CA GLY A 541 34.68 -23.09 1.97
C GLY A 541 34.50 -22.71 3.44
N PRO A 542 35.50 -22.88 4.32
CA PRO A 542 35.36 -22.58 5.75
C PRO A 542 35.42 -21.06 5.99
N ASP A 543 34.32 -20.37 5.73
CA ASP A 543 34.12 -18.96 6.07
C ASP A 543 33.88 -18.82 7.59
N PRO A 544 34.23 -17.68 8.22
CA PRO A 544 34.37 -17.61 9.66
C PRO A 544 33.02 -17.55 10.38
N ASP A 545 32.89 -18.42 11.38
CA ASP A 545 32.03 -18.40 12.56
C ASP A 545 30.89 -17.35 12.54
N PRO A 546 29.61 -17.77 12.38
CA PRO A 546 28.47 -16.88 12.55
C PRO A 546 28.58 -16.18 13.90
N GLY A 547 28.43 -14.85 13.89
CA GLY A 547 28.38 -14.07 15.12
C GLY A 547 27.30 -14.65 16.03
N PRO A 548 27.61 -14.93 17.31
CA PRO A 548 26.66 -15.60 18.18
C PRO A 548 25.49 -14.68 18.53
N GLY A 549 24.32 -14.94 17.96
CA GLY A 549 23.05 -14.43 18.49
C GLY A 549 22.85 -14.79 19.98
N PRO A 550 21.86 -14.21 20.68
CA PRO A 550 21.79 -14.20 22.14
C PRO A 550 21.91 -15.58 22.79
N GLY A 551 23.12 -15.96 23.17
CA GLY A 551 23.41 -17.32 23.60
C GLY A 551 24.38 -18.15 22.76
N GLY A 552 25.21 -17.61 21.85
CA GLY A 552 26.45 -18.32 21.48
C GLY A 552 26.37 -19.41 20.40
N ILE A 553 25.25 -19.55 19.67
CA ILE A 553 24.93 -20.79 18.92
C ILE A 553 24.23 -20.52 17.58
N ASN A 554 24.66 -21.25 16.54
CA ASN A 554 24.08 -21.22 15.20
C ASN A 554 22.64 -21.80 15.18
N VAL A 555 21.73 -21.09 14.51
CA VAL A 555 20.41 -21.61 14.09
C VAL A 555 20.62 -22.62 12.94
N PRO A 556 19.83 -23.71 12.85
CA PRO A 556 19.82 -24.57 11.67
C PRO A 556 19.27 -23.83 10.44
N ASP A 557 20.04 -23.76 9.36
CA ASP A 557 19.64 -23.14 8.09
C ASP A 557 19.46 -24.17 6.95
N ASP A 558 19.06 -23.71 5.76
CA ASP A 558 18.72 -24.54 4.59
C ASP A 558 17.78 -25.73 4.92
N LEU A 559 16.86 -25.54 5.88
CA LEU A 559 15.91 -26.57 6.31
C LEU A 559 15.01 -27.04 5.16
N THR A 560 15.00 -28.35 4.92
CA THR A 560 14.03 -28.99 4.02
C THR A 560 13.39 -30.21 4.70
N ALA A 561 12.19 -30.59 4.22
CA ALA A 561 11.46 -31.77 4.68
C ALA A 561 10.96 -32.61 3.51
N ALA A 562 11.09 -33.94 3.60
CA ALA A 562 10.64 -34.90 2.61
C ALA A 562 9.98 -36.12 3.27
N ALA A 563 8.95 -36.68 2.63
CA ALA A 563 8.28 -37.88 3.14
C ALA A 563 9.21 -39.11 3.06
N PHE A 564 9.52 -39.72 4.21
CA PHE A 564 10.39 -40.88 4.32
C PHE A 564 9.58 -42.12 4.73
N GLY A 565 8.73 -42.59 3.83
CA GLY A 565 7.80 -43.69 4.12
C GLY A 565 6.44 -43.21 4.65
N SER A 566 5.63 -44.12 5.18
CA SER A 566 4.23 -43.85 5.53
C SER A 566 4.03 -43.09 6.84
N THR A 567 4.97 -43.18 7.79
CA THR A 567 4.84 -42.61 9.15
C THR A 567 6.10 -41.86 9.57
N SER A 568 6.86 -41.36 8.61
CA SER A 568 8.12 -40.65 8.84
C SER A 568 8.38 -39.55 7.82
N ILE A 569 9.09 -38.51 8.27
CA ILE A 569 9.58 -37.40 7.45
C ILE A 569 11.08 -37.25 7.72
N GLU A 570 11.87 -37.18 6.67
CA GLU A 570 13.28 -36.83 6.72
C GLU A 570 13.43 -35.33 6.62
N LEU A 571 14.12 -34.74 7.59
CA LEU A 571 14.50 -33.35 7.65
C LEU A 571 15.99 -33.25 7.33
N THR A 572 16.41 -32.25 6.54
CA THR A 572 17.82 -31.92 6.35
C THR A 572 18.05 -30.44 6.65
N TRP A 573 19.24 -30.09 7.14
CA TRP A 573 19.65 -28.73 7.52
C TRP A 573 21.17 -28.56 7.39
N ALA A 574 21.62 -27.32 7.34
CA ALA A 574 23.03 -26.92 7.34
C ALA A 574 23.34 -26.04 8.58
N GLY A 575 24.46 -25.30 8.54
CA GLY A 575 24.76 -24.21 9.48
C GLY A 575 25.25 -24.62 10.88
N VAL A 576 24.90 -25.80 11.39
CA VAL A 576 25.19 -26.20 12.77
C VAL A 576 26.40 -27.12 12.91
N THR A 577 27.35 -26.74 13.77
CA THR A 577 28.66 -27.41 13.91
C THR A 577 28.85 -28.16 15.24
N LYS A 578 27.95 -27.98 16.23
CA LYS A 578 28.00 -28.67 17.53
C LYS A 578 26.65 -28.63 18.26
N GLY A 579 26.45 -29.56 19.20
CA GLY A 579 25.29 -29.60 20.10
C GLY A 579 24.20 -30.56 19.63
N THR A 580 22.97 -30.32 20.07
CA THR A 580 21.77 -31.08 19.72
C THR A 580 20.74 -30.16 19.07
N VAL A 581 20.06 -30.61 18.03
CA VAL A 581 18.92 -29.89 17.46
C VAL A 581 17.63 -30.40 18.10
N GLU A 582 16.85 -29.49 18.69
CA GLU A 582 15.45 -29.71 19.07
C GLU A 582 14.57 -29.53 17.84
N ILE A 583 13.72 -30.51 17.56
CA ILE A 583 12.81 -30.53 16.42
C ILE A 583 11.40 -30.43 16.96
N GLU A 584 10.70 -29.35 16.62
CA GLU A 584 9.26 -29.19 16.85
C GLU A 584 8.48 -29.44 15.57
N ALA A 585 7.28 -29.98 15.72
CA ALA A 585 6.30 -30.09 14.65
C ALA A 585 4.93 -29.59 15.14
N ARG A 586 4.14 -29.05 14.21
CA ARG A 586 2.70 -28.80 14.36
C ARG A 586 1.92 -29.48 13.23
N THR A 587 0.63 -29.68 13.43
CA THR A 587 -0.30 -30.16 12.40
C THR A 587 -1.47 -29.18 12.24
N TRP A 588 -2.35 -29.48 11.30
CA TRP A 588 -3.65 -28.81 11.16
C TRP A 588 -4.56 -28.99 12.41
N THR A 589 -4.34 -30.03 13.22
CA THR A 589 -5.13 -30.35 14.42
C THR A 589 -4.46 -29.98 15.76
N ALA A 590 -3.14 -29.90 15.80
CA ALA A 590 -2.35 -29.73 17.03
C ALA A 590 -1.31 -28.61 16.91
N GLY A 591 -1.14 -27.85 17.99
CA GLY A 591 -0.08 -26.84 18.11
C GLY A 591 1.32 -27.43 18.15
N TRP A 592 2.32 -26.57 18.29
CA TRP A 592 3.73 -26.96 18.36
C TRP A 592 4.04 -27.93 19.50
N ALA A 593 4.66 -29.05 19.16
CA ALA A 593 5.17 -30.04 20.12
C ALA A 593 6.56 -30.52 19.69
N GLN A 594 7.46 -30.72 20.67
CA GLN A 594 8.80 -31.25 20.40
C GLN A 594 8.71 -32.73 20.05
N VAL A 595 9.01 -33.09 18.80
CA VAL A 595 8.86 -34.44 18.27
C VAL A 595 10.13 -35.28 18.43
N MET A 596 11.32 -34.69 18.33
CA MET A 596 12.57 -35.36 18.67
C MET A 596 13.70 -34.38 19.02
N THR A 597 14.84 -34.96 19.41
CA THR A 597 16.14 -34.27 19.39
C THR A 597 17.10 -35.07 18.51
N ALA A 598 17.99 -34.38 17.81
CA ALA A 598 19.00 -34.96 16.92
C ALA A 598 20.41 -34.44 17.25
N ASP A 599 21.45 -35.14 16.81
CA ASP A 599 22.81 -34.59 16.83
C ASP A 599 22.90 -33.46 15.79
N ALA A 600 23.39 -32.29 16.19
CA ALA A 600 23.44 -31.13 15.32
C ALA A 600 24.32 -31.33 14.08
N THR A 601 25.38 -32.12 14.20
CA THR A 601 26.36 -32.37 13.13
C THR A 601 25.91 -33.41 12.12
N ALA A 602 24.77 -34.06 12.34
CA ALA A 602 24.22 -35.03 11.41
C ALA A 602 23.75 -34.40 10.09
N GLY A 603 23.34 -33.12 10.10
CA GLY A 603 22.75 -32.42 8.95
C GLY A 603 21.41 -32.98 8.47
N GLN A 604 20.90 -34.03 9.11
CA GLN A 604 19.65 -34.70 8.79
C GLN A 604 19.11 -35.50 9.98
N ALA A 605 17.78 -35.66 10.04
CA ALA A 605 17.12 -36.60 10.95
C ALA A 605 15.77 -37.06 10.39
N THR A 606 15.42 -38.32 10.66
CA THR A 606 14.11 -38.88 10.33
C THR A 606 13.19 -38.80 11.56
N VAL A 607 12.18 -37.93 11.52
CA VAL A 607 11.10 -37.91 12.50
C VAL A 607 10.14 -39.05 12.18
N GLY A 608 9.98 -40.01 13.09
CA GLY A 608 9.09 -41.17 12.94
C GLY A 608 7.88 -41.14 13.87
N ASN A 609 7.05 -42.20 13.81
CA ASN A 609 5.78 -42.33 14.55
C ASN A 609 4.75 -41.23 14.24
N LEU A 610 4.87 -40.61 13.06
CA LEU A 610 3.93 -39.62 12.56
C LEU A 610 2.67 -40.32 12.01
N GLU A 611 1.52 -39.68 12.10
CA GLU A 611 0.29 -40.12 11.43
C GLU A 611 0.52 -40.19 9.92
N ALA A 612 -0.06 -41.18 9.26
CA ALA A 612 0.10 -41.37 7.82
C ALA A 612 -0.79 -40.41 7.02
N GLU A 613 -0.25 -39.85 5.94
CA GLU A 613 -0.93 -38.91 5.05
C GLU A 613 -1.35 -37.57 5.67
N ALA A 614 -0.82 -37.26 6.86
CA ALA A 614 -1.02 -36.00 7.54
C ALA A 614 0.09 -34.99 7.19
N PRO A 615 -0.24 -33.70 6.91
CA PRO A 615 0.74 -32.65 6.77
C PRO A 615 1.28 -32.24 8.15
N TYR A 616 2.60 -32.19 8.25
CA TYR A 616 3.34 -31.66 9.39
C TYR A 616 4.12 -30.43 8.95
N THR A 617 4.16 -29.42 9.81
CA THR A 617 5.04 -28.25 9.64
C THR A 617 6.08 -28.27 10.75
N PHE A 618 7.36 -28.15 10.38
CA PHE A 618 8.51 -28.33 11.27
C PHE A 618 9.30 -27.05 11.45
N ARG A 619 9.89 -26.89 12.64
CA ARG A 619 10.91 -25.89 12.96
C ARG A 619 11.96 -26.49 13.89
N LEU A 620 13.21 -26.05 13.76
CA LEU A 620 14.37 -26.63 14.41
C LEU A 620 15.14 -25.55 15.19
N ARG A 621 15.70 -25.87 16.35
CA ARG A 621 16.65 -24.97 17.04
C ARG A 621 17.78 -25.75 17.69
N THR A 622 18.95 -25.15 17.78
CA THR A 622 20.14 -25.78 18.36
C THR A 622 20.22 -25.50 19.85
N ARG A 623 20.61 -26.51 20.63
CA ARG A 623 21.05 -26.41 22.03
C ARG A 623 22.48 -26.92 22.18
N SER A 624 23.33 -26.16 22.88
CA SER A 624 24.74 -26.50 23.13
C SER A 624 25.21 -25.81 24.41
N ASP A 625 26.05 -26.46 25.22
CA ASP A 625 26.68 -25.85 26.40
C ASP A 625 25.72 -25.07 27.35
N GLY A 626 24.46 -25.50 27.45
CA GLY A 626 23.41 -24.86 28.27
C GLY A 626 22.66 -23.68 27.64
N LYS A 627 22.98 -23.30 26.39
CA LYS A 627 22.36 -22.19 25.65
C LYS A 627 21.53 -22.70 24.46
N VAL A 628 20.71 -21.85 23.85
CA VAL A 628 19.73 -22.21 22.80
C VAL A 628 19.70 -21.17 21.68
N SER A 629 19.53 -21.57 20.42
CA SER A 629 19.31 -20.66 19.27
C SER A 629 17.84 -20.23 19.13
N ALA A 630 17.56 -19.29 18.22
CA ALA A 630 16.22 -19.11 17.66
C ALA A 630 15.75 -20.39 16.93
N TRP A 631 14.45 -20.46 16.67
CA TRP A 631 13.87 -21.42 15.74
C TRP A 631 14.28 -21.07 14.30
N SER A 632 14.46 -22.09 13.46
CA SER A 632 14.53 -21.97 12.01
C SER A 632 13.18 -21.49 11.44
N GLY A 633 13.20 -21.18 10.15
CA GLY A 633 11.97 -21.06 9.37
C GLY A 633 11.15 -22.36 9.36
N GLU A 634 9.89 -22.23 8.96
CA GLU A 634 8.95 -23.35 8.89
C GLU A 634 9.03 -24.07 7.54
N VAL A 635 8.97 -25.41 7.56
CA VAL A 635 8.81 -26.23 6.36
C VAL A 635 7.70 -27.25 6.54
N SER A 636 6.83 -27.40 5.54
CA SER A 636 5.75 -28.39 5.56
C SER A 636 6.06 -29.61 4.69
N ALA A 637 5.72 -30.80 5.18
CA ALA A 637 5.74 -32.05 4.41
C ALA A 637 4.65 -33.01 4.89
N THR A 638 4.16 -33.85 3.97
CA THR A 638 3.06 -34.79 4.24
C THR A 638 3.55 -36.23 4.17
N THR A 639 3.42 -36.97 5.29
CA THR A 639 3.82 -38.39 5.43
C THR A 639 3.15 -39.29 4.40
N GLY A 640 3.81 -40.37 3.97
CA GLY A 640 3.28 -41.26 2.91
C GLY A 640 4.32 -41.60 1.86
N ALA A 641 4.55 -42.89 1.62
CA ALA A 641 5.38 -43.34 0.52
C ALA A 641 4.66 -43.13 -0.83
N VAL A 642 5.37 -42.58 -1.83
CA VAL A 642 4.77 -42.28 -3.13
C VAL A 642 4.73 -43.52 -4.01
N SER A 643 3.61 -44.24 -4.01
CA SER A 643 3.30 -45.22 -5.05
C SER A 643 1.79 -45.43 -5.23
N GLY A 644 1.39 -45.90 -6.41
CA GLY A 644 -0.01 -46.09 -6.77
C GLY A 644 -0.55 -44.97 -7.67
N ALA A 645 -1.62 -45.28 -8.40
CA ALA A 645 -2.36 -44.28 -9.18
C ALA A 645 -2.98 -43.22 -8.25
N CYS A 646 -3.49 -42.14 -8.84
CA CYS A 646 -4.29 -41.17 -8.10
C CYS A 646 -5.52 -41.85 -7.48
N ARG A 647 -5.83 -41.49 -6.24
CA ARG A 647 -6.91 -42.07 -5.45
C ARG A 647 -8.19 -41.30 -5.72
N THR A 648 -9.30 -42.03 -5.77
CA THR A 648 -10.63 -41.46 -5.97
C THR A 648 -11.35 -41.32 -4.63
N GLY A 649 -11.93 -40.15 -4.35
CA GLY A 649 -12.73 -39.90 -3.17
C GLY A 649 -12.91 -38.40 -2.94
N GLU A 650 -13.82 -38.02 -2.05
CA GLU A 650 -14.16 -36.61 -1.82
C GLU A 650 -12.94 -35.77 -1.39
N GLN A 651 -11.95 -36.33 -0.67
CA GLN A 651 -10.72 -35.60 -0.32
C GLN A 651 -9.59 -35.62 -1.38
N TYR A 652 -9.76 -36.27 -2.55
CA TYR A 652 -8.70 -36.48 -3.53
C TYR A 652 -9.06 -35.94 -4.92
N LEU A 653 -8.34 -34.90 -5.33
CA LEU A 653 -8.45 -34.31 -6.66
C LEU A 653 -7.38 -34.92 -7.58
N CYS A 654 -7.80 -35.62 -8.63
CA CYS A 654 -6.90 -36.12 -9.67
C CYS A 654 -6.82 -35.13 -10.83
N LEU A 655 -5.59 -34.76 -11.22
CA LEU A 655 -5.27 -33.88 -12.34
C LEU A 655 -4.25 -34.54 -13.29
N ALA A 656 -4.22 -34.08 -14.53
CA ALA A 656 -3.36 -34.51 -15.64
C ALA A 656 -3.37 -36.04 -15.83
N GLU A 657 -4.52 -36.59 -16.20
CA GLU A 657 -4.81 -38.02 -16.40
C GLU A 657 -4.54 -38.87 -15.14
N GLY A 658 -4.64 -38.25 -13.96
CA GLY A 658 -4.33 -38.87 -12.67
C GLY A 658 -2.83 -38.92 -12.34
N ARG A 659 -2.00 -38.17 -13.07
CA ARG A 659 -0.58 -37.95 -12.72
C ARG A 659 -0.44 -37.18 -11.41
N PHE A 660 -1.22 -36.12 -11.19
CA PHE A 660 -1.13 -35.30 -9.99
C PHE A 660 -2.34 -35.54 -9.09
N GLU A 661 -2.10 -36.15 -7.93
CA GLU A 661 -3.09 -36.23 -6.86
C GLU A 661 -2.91 -35.04 -5.92
N VAL A 662 -3.96 -34.26 -5.72
CA VAL A 662 -4.01 -33.12 -4.80
C VAL A 662 -4.94 -33.41 -3.63
N GLN A 663 -4.52 -33.03 -2.44
CA GLN A 663 -5.32 -33.06 -1.21
C GLN A 663 -5.05 -31.77 -0.43
N ALA A 664 -6.08 -31.18 0.18
CA ALA A 664 -5.90 -30.03 1.06
C ALA A 664 -6.43 -30.30 2.49
N HIS A 665 -5.80 -29.66 3.47
CA HIS A 665 -6.18 -29.64 4.88
C HIS A 665 -6.30 -28.19 5.33
N TRP A 666 -7.23 -27.86 6.23
CA TRP A 666 -7.49 -26.49 6.66
C TRP A 666 -7.65 -26.40 8.18
N LYS A 667 -7.39 -25.21 8.71
CA LYS A 667 -7.58 -24.84 10.12
C LYS A 667 -8.13 -23.42 10.20
N ASN A 668 -9.25 -23.25 10.89
CA ASN A 668 -9.81 -21.94 11.18
C ASN A 668 -9.00 -21.29 12.31
N HIS A 669 -8.31 -20.19 11.99
CA HIS A 669 -7.46 -19.48 12.95
C HIS A 669 -8.26 -18.60 13.93
N LEU A 670 -9.56 -18.38 13.68
CA LEU A 670 -10.46 -17.59 14.53
C LEU A 670 -11.23 -18.44 15.55
N GLN A 671 -11.20 -19.79 15.43
CA GLN A 671 -11.94 -20.68 16.31
C GLN A 671 -11.10 -21.90 16.71
N GLU A 672 -10.79 -22.00 18.00
CA GLU A 672 -10.01 -23.13 18.54
C GLU A 672 -10.75 -24.46 18.32
N GLY A 673 -10.04 -25.45 17.77
CA GLY A 673 -10.57 -26.78 17.50
C GLY A 673 -11.38 -26.93 16.20
N ASP A 674 -11.51 -25.86 15.40
CA ASP A 674 -12.20 -25.92 14.10
C ASP A 674 -11.21 -26.14 12.95
N PHE A 675 -11.18 -27.37 12.41
CA PHE A 675 -10.21 -27.82 11.41
C PHE A 675 -10.77 -29.01 10.60
N GLY A 676 -10.27 -29.23 9.38
CA GLY A 676 -10.79 -30.28 8.50
C GLY A 676 -9.85 -30.70 7.38
N ILE A 677 -10.20 -31.83 6.74
CA ILE A 677 -9.73 -32.16 5.39
C ILE A 677 -10.66 -31.45 4.41
N ALA A 678 -10.10 -30.82 3.38
CA ALA A 678 -10.88 -30.13 2.37
C ALA A 678 -11.48 -31.12 1.37
N THR A 679 -12.71 -30.85 0.92
CA THR A 679 -13.38 -31.67 -0.09
C THR A 679 -13.09 -31.13 -1.48
N SER A 680 -12.51 -31.98 -2.32
CA SER A 680 -12.23 -31.74 -3.73
C SER A 680 -13.50 -31.61 -4.57
N VAL A 681 -13.42 -30.76 -5.59
CA VAL A 681 -14.40 -30.63 -6.66
C VAL A 681 -13.64 -30.62 -7.99
N PRO A 682 -13.66 -31.74 -8.75
CA PRO A 682 -13.07 -31.81 -10.08
C PRO A 682 -13.77 -30.89 -11.09
N ILE A 683 -13.03 -30.40 -12.09
CA ILE A 683 -13.57 -29.53 -13.16
C ILE A 683 -13.80 -30.41 -14.39
N GLU A 684 -15.06 -30.74 -14.70
CA GLU A 684 -15.38 -31.71 -15.78
C GLU A 684 -14.80 -31.36 -17.16
N VAL A 685 -14.48 -30.08 -17.40
CA VAL A 685 -13.91 -29.57 -18.67
C VAL A 685 -12.39 -29.34 -18.61
N SER A 686 -11.74 -29.64 -17.49
CA SER A 686 -10.34 -29.32 -17.22
C SER A 686 -9.70 -30.38 -16.32
N ASP A 687 -8.86 -31.22 -16.90
CA ASP A 687 -8.00 -32.15 -16.15
C ASP A 687 -6.75 -31.42 -15.58
N GLU A 688 -6.49 -30.18 -15.97
CA GLU A 688 -5.33 -29.40 -15.47
C GLU A 688 -5.63 -28.60 -14.19
N SER A 689 -6.91 -28.47 -13.80
CA SER A 689 -7.36 -27.63 -12.66
C SER A 689 -8.49 -28.28 -11.87
N GLY A 690 -8.55 -27.96 -10.57
CA GLY A 690 -9.53 -28.45 -9.60
C GLY A 690 -9.76 -27.48 -8.45
N MET A 691 -10.77 -27.73 -7.64
CA MET A 691 -11.17 -26.84 -6.56
C MET A 691 -11.30 -27.60 -5.24
N PHE A 692 -11.33 -26.87 -4.13
CA PHE A 692 -11.68 -27.41 -2.82
C PHE A 692 -12.62 -26.46 -2.05
N TRP A 693 -13.53 -27.04 -1.27
CA TRP A 693 -14.27 -26.35 -0.21
C TRP A 693 -13.88 -26.88 1.17
N PHE A 694 -13.96 -26.01 2.18
CA PHE A 694 -13.58 -26.34 3.57
C PHE A 694 -14.81 -26.61 4.44
N PHE A 695 -15.83 -25.74 4.36
CA PHE A 695 -16.98 -25.74 5.28
C PHE A 695 -18.30 -26.19 4.65
N ASN A 696 -18.54 -25.88 3.36
CA ASN A 696 -19.81 -26.09 2.68
C ASN A 696 -19.59 -26.24 1.16
N SER A 697 -20.27 -27.19 0.52
CA SER A 697 -20.13 -27.50 -0.91
C SER A 697 -20.58 -26.40 -1.87
N SER A 698 -21.39 -25.43 -1.41
CA SER A 698 -21.72 -24.24 -2.22
C SER A 698 -20.59 -23.20 -2.26
N ASN A 699 -19.63 -23.34 -1.34
CA ASN A 699 -18.68 -22.29 -0.95
C ASN A 699 -17.23 -22.76 -1.15
N ILE A 700 -16.68 -22.50 -2.34
CA ILE A 700 -15.30 -22.87 -2.70
C ILE A 700 -14.30 -21.95 -1.99
N GLU A 701 -13.21 -22.51 -1.47
CA GLU A 701 -12.20 -21.79 -0.66
C GLU A 701 -10.81 -21.79 -1.28
N LEU A 702 -10.55 -22.72 -2.21
CA LEU A 702 -9.26 -22.90 -2.87
C LEU A 702 -9.47 -23.40 -4.31
N VAL A 703 -8.67 -22.89 -5.24
CA VAL A 703 -8.56 -23.45 -6.60
C VAL A 703 -7.09 -23.81 -6.87
N VAL A 704 -6.84 -24.97 -7.49
CA VAL A 704 -5.51 -25.53 -7.74
C VAL A 704 -5.38 -25.90 -9.21
N LYS A 705 -4.18 -25.73 -9.77
CA LYS A 705 -3.86 -25.97 -11.17
C LYS A 705 -2.47 -26.59 -11.30
N THR A 706 -2.31 -27.52 -12.23
CA THR A 706 -1.02 -28.13 -12.58
C THR A 706 -0.81 -28.04 -14.08
N LEU A 707 0.40 -27.64 -14.51
CA LEU A 707 0.73 -27.43 -15.93
C LEU A 707 2.00 -28.19 -16.34
N ASP A 708 2.03 -28.65 -17.59
CA ASP A 708 3.23 -29.18 -18.24
C ASP A 708 4.15 -28.06 -18.74
N GLY A 709 4.89 -27.47 -17.81
CA GLY A 709 5.93 -26.48 -18.10
C GLY A 709 7.24 -27.04 -18.68
N ARG A 710 7.32 -28.34 -18.97
CA ARG A 710 8.59 -29.01 -19.33
C ARG A 710 9.22 -28.43 -20.60
N GLY A 711 8.40 -27.95 -21.53
CA GLY A 711 8.86 -27.29 -22.76
C GLY A 711 9.55 -25.93 -22.53
N ILE A 712 9.43 -25.36 -21.33
CA ILE A 712 9.97 -24.03 -20.97
C ILE A 712 11.21 -24.18 -20.08
N ASN A 713 11.11 -24.90 -18.96
CA ASN A 713 12.20 -25.04 -17.99
C ASN A 713 12.52 -26.49 -17.58
N GLY A 714 11.82 -27.48 -18.14
CA GLY A 714 12.00 -28.90 -17.81
C GLY A 714 11.21 -29.41 -16.61
N HIS A 715 10.37 -28.58 -15.97
CA HIS A 715 9.56 -28.96 -14.80
C HIS A 715 8.05 -28.93 -15.09
N TYR A 716 7.28 -29.72 -14.36
CA TYR A 716 5.86 -29.48 -14.15
C TYR A 716 5.65 -28.40 -13.10
N TRP A 717 4.62 -27.59 -13.29
CA TRP A 717 4.33 -26.42 -12.48
C TRP A 717 3.05 -26.64 -11.66
N VAL A 718 3.00 -26.09 -10.44
CA VAL A 718 1.81 -26.06 -9.58
C VAL A 718 1.44 -24.61 -9.30
N PHE A 719 0.15 -24.30 -9.37
CA PHE A 719 -0.42 -23.02 -9.01
C PHE A 719 -1.61 -23.25 -8.08
N PHE A 720 -1.85 -22.36 -7.13
CA PHE A 720 -3.13 -22.31 -6.44
C PHE A 720 -3.52 -20.86 -6.12
N GLY A 721 -4.82 -20.58 -6.12
CA GLY A 721 -5.40 -19.29 -5.78
C GLY A 721 -6.29 -19.43 -4.55
N ALA A 722 -6.08 -18.56 -3.57
CA ALA A 722 -6.92 -18.49 -2.38
C ALA A 722 -8.27 -17.81 -2.69
N LEU A 723 -9.36 -18.35 -2.13
CA LEU A 723 -10.68 -17.71 -2.06
C LEU A 723 -11.13 -17.57 -0.60
N SER A 724 -10.16 -17.53 0.30
CA SER A 724 -10.29 -17.67 1.75
C SER A 724 -9.06 -17.11 2.44
N ASN A 725 -9.24 -16.58 3.66
CA ASN A 725 -8.16 -16.15 4.55
C ASN A 725 -7.78 -17.23 5.58
N VAL A 726 -8.33 -18.44 5.44
CA VAL A 726 -8.15 -19.59 6.34
C VAL A 726 -6.72 -20.14 6.22
N GLU A 727 -6.18 -20.69 7.31
CA GLU A 727 -4.87 -21.38 7.26
C GLU A 727 -5.06 -22.75 6.59
N TYR A 728 -4.28 -23.09 5.56
CA TYR A 728 -4.40 -24.37 4.87
C TYR A 728 -3.09 -24.92 4.31
N TRP A 729 -3.07 -26.23 4.06
CA TRP A 729 -1.97 -26.96 3.44
C TRP A 729 -2.45 -27.65 2.16
N VAL A 730 -1.73 -27.48 1.06
CA VAL A 730 -1.99 -28.16 -0.22
C VAL A 730 -0.89 -29.18 -0.48
N THR A 731 -1.24 -30.48 -0.50
CA THR A 731 -0.32 -31.56 -0.84
C THR A 731 -0.55 -32.00 -2.28
N VAL A 732 0.48 -31.99 -3.12
CA VAL A 732 0.46 -32.49 -4.50
C VAL A 732 1.42 -33.67 -4.62
N ARG A 733 0.97 -34.78 -5.21
CA ARG A 733 1.71 -36.04 -5.39
C ARG A 733 1.78 -36.41 -6.88
N ASP A 734 2.99 -36.49 -7.43
CA ASP A 734 3.23 -37.04 -8.77
C ASP A 734 3.26 -38.58 -8.70
N THR A 735 2.21 -39.20 -9.23
CA THR A 735 1.97 -40.65 -9.20
C THR A 735 2.89 -41.43 -10.15
N GLU A 736 3.51 -40.75 -11.12
CA GLU A 736 4.52 -41.31 -12.03
C GLU A 736 5.95 -41.01 -11.57
N GLY A 737 6.22 -39.75 -11.24
CA GLY A 737 7.53 -39.23 -10.85
C GLY A 737 7.99 -39.66 -9.45
N GLY A 738 7.07 -40.13 -8.61
CA GLY A 738 7.39 -40.49 -7.22
C GLY A 738 7.60 -39.28 -6.30
N GLY A 739 7.38 -38.06 -6.79
CA GLY A 739 7.55 -36.83 -6.04
C GLY A 739 6.30 -36.45 -5.24
N ARG A 740 6.51 -35.70 -4.15
CA ARG A 740 5.43 -35.03 -3.40
C ARG A 740 5.89 -33.64 -2.96
N ARG A 741 4.99 -32.66 -3.04
CA ARG A 741 5.14 -31.30 -2.53
C ARG A 741 4.03 -30.99 -1.55
N THR A 742 4.33 -30.19 -0.53
CA THR A 742 3.35 -29.64 0.39
C THR A 742 3.58 -28.13 0.48
N TYR A 743 2.55 -27.35 0.19
CA TYR A 743 2.53 -25.89 0.30
C TYR A 743 1.68 -25.51 1.51
N HIS A 744 2.00 -24.40 2.16
CA HIS A 744 1.28 -23.86 3.31
C HIS A 744 0.87 -22.42 3.03
N ASN A 745 -0.39 -22.11 3.29
CA ASN A 745 -0.96 -20.78 3.32
C ASN A 745 -1.14 -20.38 4.80
N PRO A 746 -0.39 -19.40 5.32
CA PRO A 746 -0.51 -18.97 6.70
C PRO A 746 -1.87 -18.32 6.97
N PRO A 747 -2.29 -18.19 8.24
CA PRO A 747 -3.53 -17.51 8.59
C PRO A 747 -3.56 -16.07 8.07
N ALA A 748 -4.73 -15.62 7.64
CA ALA A 748 -5.01 -14.30 7.05
C ALA A 748 -4.39 -14.02 5.66
N GLU A 749 -3.65 -14.95 5.06
CA GLU A 749 -3.11 -14.80 3.70
C GLU A 749 -4.17 -15.13 2.63
N ASN A 750 -4.30 -14.24 1.64
CA ASN A 750 -5.27 -14.28 0.53
C ASN A 750 -4.59 -14.35 -0.85
N CYS A 751 -3.25 -14.41 -0.90
CA CYS A 751 -2.51 -14.57 -2.15
C CYS A 751 -2.38 -16.04 -2.56
N GLY A 752 -2.49 -16.29 -3.87
CA GLY A 752 -2.10 -17.57 -4.45
C GLY A 752 -0.57 -17.75 -4.48
N GLN A 753 -0.12 -18.99 -4.66
CA GLN A 753 1.30 -19.32 -4.89
C GLN A 753 1.50 -20.00 -6.25
N SER A 754 2.73 -19.91 -6.76
CA SER A 754 3.21 -20.65 -7.92
C SER A 754 4.55 -21.32 -7.63
N ASP A 755 4.65 -22.60 -7.97
CA ASP A 755 5.90 -23.35 -8.02
C ASP A 755 6.12 -23.83 -9.47
N THR A 756 6.92 -23.07 -10.22
CA THR A 756 7.31 -23.42 -11.59
C THR A 756 8.48 -24.43 -11.65
N MET A 757 8.87 -25.01 -10.51
CA MET A 757 9.91 -26.04 -10.41
C MET A 757 9.40 -27.31 -9.69
N ALA A 758 8.09 -27.45 -9.49
CA ALA A 758 7.49 -28.40 -8.56
C ALA A 758 7.95 -29.85 -8.78
N PHE A 759 7.88 -30.38 -10.00
CA PHE A 759 8.30 -31.77 -10.30
C PHE A 759 9.15 -31.85 -11.57
N VAL A 760 10.15 -32.73 -11.55
CA VAL A 760 10.91 -33.12 -12.75
C VAL A 760 10.28 -34.37 -13.39
N PRO A 761 10.49 -34.62 -14.70
CA PRO A 761 10.10 -35.88 -15.32
C PRO A 761 10.78 -37.06 -14.62
N ALA A 762 10.07 -38.18 -14.50
CA ALA A 762 10.69 -39.44 -14.12
C ALA A 762 11.85 -39.74 -15.07
N ALA A 763 13.09 -39.72 -14.56
CA ALA A 763 14.23 -40.17 -15.33
C ALA A 763 13.99 -41.62 -15.76
N ALA A 764 14.25 -41.95 -17.03
CA ALA A 764 14.09 -43.31 -17.55
C ALA A 764 15.21 -44.23 -17.04
N SER A 765 15.26 -44.47 -15.73
CA SER A 765 16.19 -45.39 -15.08
C SER A 765 15.56 -46.77 -14.92
N SER A 766 16.01 -47.69 -15.76
CA SER A 766 16.20 -49.12 -15.52
C SER A 766 15.79 -49.65 -14.13
N ALA A 767 14.92 -50.66 -14.14
CA ALA A 767 14.42 -51.37 -12.96
C ALA A 767 15.48 -51.99 -12.03
N SER A 768 15.18 -51.98 -10.73
CA SER A 768 15.24 -53.20 -9.91
C SER A 768 14.19 -53.13 -8.79
N ALA A 769 13.43 -54.20 -8.58
CA ALA A 769 12.23 -54.20 -7.73
C ALA A 769 12.39 -54.98 -6.41
N ALA A 770 11.69 -54.55 -5.36
CA ALA A 770 11.00 -55.38 -4.36
C ALA A 770 10.24 -54.49 -3.35
N GLY A 771 8.96 -54.70 -3.02
CA GLY A 771 8.00 -55.62 -3.63
C GLY A 771 6.57 -55.55 -3.03
N ASN A 772 5.60 -55.78 -3.93
CA ASN A 772 4.23 -56.29 -3.75
C ASN A 772 3.12 -55.50 -3.01
N ARG A 773 1.95 -55.54 -3.67
CA ARG A 773 0.65 -54.92 -3.40
C ARG A 773 -0.41 -55.97 -3.03
N VAL A 774 -1.48 -55.56 -2.30
CA VAL A 774 -2.92 -55.92 -2.51
C VAL A 774 -3.31 -57.41 -2.21
N PRO A 775 -4.50 -57.75 -1.62
CA PRO A 775 -5.81 -57.14 -1.87
C PRO A 775 -6.77 -56.84 -0.69
N ASP A 776 -7.77 -56.02 -1.03
CA ASP A 776 -9.08 -55.77 -0.39
C ASP A 776 -9.92 -57.07 -0.29
N PRO A 777 -10.89 -57.20 0.66
CA PRO A 777 -12.28 -56.87 0.29
C PRO A 777 -13.24 -56.40 1.42
N GLY A 778 -13.74 -55.17 1.32
CA GLY A 778 -15.18 -54.89 1.08
C GLY A 778 -16.23 -54.76 2.23
N PHE A 779 -17.24 -53.93 1.93
CA PHE A 779 -18.60 -53.78 2.51
C PHE A 779 -18.86 -52.91 3.77
N ASP A 780 -19.03 -51.61 3.52
CA ASP A 780 -20.32 -50.87 3.52
C ASP A 780 -21.37 -51.09 4.65
N LEU A 781 -21.70 -50.01 5.38
CA LEU A 781 -23.05 -49.71 5.93
C LEU A 781 -23.27 -48.20 6.16
N MET A 782 -24.35 -47.65 5.58
CA MET A 782 -24.94 -46.33 5.90
C MET A 782 -25.81 -46.36 7.19
N PRO A 783 -26.59 -45.30 7.54
CA PRO A 783 -26.19 -44.00 8.04
C PRO A 783 -26.86 -43.64 9.39
N LEU A 784 -26.33 -42.70 10.18
CA LEU A 784 -27.12 -42.01 11.22
C LEU A 784 -26.76 -40.53 11.34
N SER A 785 -27.71 -39.68 10.96
CA SER A 785 -27.72 -38.25 11.27
C SER A 785 -28.16 -38.02 12.71
N LEU A 786 -27.44 -37.17 13.45
CA LEU A 786 -28.04 -36.34 14.49
C LEU A 786 -27.62 -34.89 14.27
N THR A 787 -28.64 -34.05 14.16
CA THR A 787 -28.58 -32.63 13.77
C THR A 787 -28.03 -31.71 14.86
N SER A 788 -27.48 -30.58 14.39
CA SER A 788 -27.42 -29.27 15.06
C SER A 788 -26.33 -29.05 16.12
N LEU A 789 -25.18 -28.58 15.63
CA LEU A 789 -24.63 -27.31 16.12
C LEU A 789 -24.54 -26.36 14.93
N VAL A 790 -25.48 -25.42 14.88
CA VAL A 790 -25.60 -24.40 13.82
C VAL A 790 -24.84 -23.17 14.29
N LEU A 791 -23.65 -22.92 13.73
CA LEU A 791 -23.28 -21.53 13.46
C LEU A 791 -24.31 -21.00 12.47
N PRO A 792 -24.87 -19.79 12.64
CA PRO A 792 -25.98 -19.31 11.84
C PRO A 792 -25.55 -19.20 10.38
N GLY A 793 -25.87 -20.24 9.60
CA GLY A 793 -25.77 -20.19 8.16
C GLY A 793 -26.57 -18.98 7.69
N VAL A 794 -25.96 -18.17 6.83
CA VAL A 794 -26.70 -17.11 6.17
C VAL A 794 -27.86 -17.78 5.45
N ALA A 795 -29.08 -17.50 5.93
CA ALA A 795 -30.24 -18.12 5.36
C ALA A 795 -30.33 -17.72 3.89
N SER A 796 -30.45 -18.71 3.01
CA SER A 796 -30.94 -18.52 1.63
C SER A 796 -32.36 -17.96 1.68
N ALA A 797 -32.47 -16.66 1.95
CA ALA A 797 -33.68 -15.91 1.72
C ALA A 797 -34.02 -16.06 0.24
N GLN A 798 -35.27 -16.40 -0.07
CA GLN A 798 -35.69 -16.63 -1.44
C GLN A 798 -35.73 -15.29 -2.19
N GLU A 799 -34.61 -14.96 -2.83
CA GLU A 799 -34.42 -13.71 -3.57
C GLU A 799 -35.32 -13.67 -4.81
N GLY A 800 -35.82 -12.47 -5.14
CA GLY A 800 -36.37 -12.23 -6.46
C GLY A 800 -35.27 -12.41 -7.49
N GLY A 801 -35.50 -13.28 -8.48
CA GLY A 801 -34.55 -13.49 -9.57
C GLY A 801 -34.29 -12.19 -10.32
N GLY A 802 -33.02 -11.95 -10.66
CA GLY A 802 -32.62 -10.80 -11.47
C GLY A 802 -32.72 -11.08 -12.96
N ASN A 803 -32.23 -10.12 -13.75
CA ASN A 803 -32.33 -10.13 -15.21
C ASN A 803 -31.00 -10.52 -15.89
N CYS A 804 -30.08 -11.19 -15.19
CA CYS A 804 -28.82 -11.65 -15.78
C CYS A 804 -29.06 -12.75 -16.82
N GLU A 805 -28.78 -12.45 -18.09
CA GLU A 805 -28.67 -13.45 -19.15
C GLU A 805 -27.23 -13.98 -19.21
N ALA A 806 -27.05 -15.28 -18.94
CA ALA A 806 -25.74 -15.92 -18.95
C ALA A 806 -25.21 -16.07 -20.38
N GLY A 807 -23.91 -15.87 -20.57
CA GLY A 807 -23.27 -15.96 -21.89
C GLY A 807 -21.77 -16.24 -21.81
N GLU A 808 -21.11 -16.35 -22.96
CA GLU A 808 -19.69 -16.74 -23.03
C GLU A 808 -18.73 -15.86 -22.22
N THR A 809 -19.08 -14.59 -21.98
CA THR A 809 -18.26 -13.61 -21.24
C THR A 809 -18.94 -13.12 -19.95
N ARG A 810 -20.13 -13.64 -19.63
CA ARG A 810 -21.00 -13.14 -18.55
C ARG A 810 -21.50 -14.30 -17.69
N LEU A 811 -20.92 -14.40 -16.51
CA LEU A 811 -21.31 -15.34 -15.46
C LEU A 811 -22.50 -14.75 -14.70
N CYS A 812 -23.54 -15.54 -14.43
CA CYS A 812 -24.68 -15.12 -13.61
C CYS A 812 -24.65 -15.85 -12.26
N LEU A 813 -24.74 -15.09 -11.17
CA LEU A 813 -24.78 -15.59 -9.79
C LEU A 813 -26.11 -15.21 -9.10
N ARG A 814 -26.45 -15.94 -8.04
CA ARG A 814 -27.62 -15.75 -7.16
C ARG A 814 -28.94 -15.63 -7.93
N ASN A 815 -29.33 -16.68 -8.62
CA ASN A 815 -30.55 -16.77 -9.44
C ASN A 815 -30.64 -15.64 -10.48
N GLY A 816 -29.50 -15.27 -11.07
CA GLY A 816 -29.39 -14.19 -12.02
C GLY A 816 -29.52 -12.78 -11.43
N ARG A 817 -29.47 -12.61 -10.09
CA ARG A 817 -29.38 -11.28 -9.47
C ARG A 817 -28.09 -10.58 -9.89
N PHE A 818 -26.95 -11.26 -9.88
CA PHE A 818 -25.66 -10.64 -10.20
C PHE A 818 -25.07 -11.17 -11.50
N SER A 819 -24.39 -10.29 -12.24
CA SER A 819 -23.52 -10.65 -13.36
C SER A 819 -22.06 -10.37 -13.03
N VAL A 820 -21.15 -11.26 -13.45
CA VAL A 820 -19.71 -11.03 -13.42
C VAL A 820 -19.16 -11.10 -14.84
N GLU A 821 -18.39 -10.09 -15.22
CA GLU A 821 -17.65 -10.03 -16.49
C GLU A 821 -16.17 -9.76 -16.20
N VAL A 822 -15.28 -10.21 -17.09
CA VAL A 822 -13.82 -10.07 -16.90
C VAL A 822 -13.19 -9.53 -18.17
N GLU A 823 -12.28 -8.57 -18.04
CA GLU A 823 -11.43 -8.08 -19.12
C GLU A 823 -9.96 -8.24 -18.73
N LEU A 824 -9.19 -8.99 -19.52
CA LEU A 824 -7.75 -9.17 -19.35
C LEU A 824 -6.95 -8.35 -20.36
N VAL A 825 -5.70 -8.03 -20.04
CA VAL A 825 -4.70 -7.54 -21.00
C VAL A 825 -3.85 -8.73 -21.44
N ASP A 826 -3.96 -9.14 -22.71
CA ASP A 826 -3.20 -10.28 -23.22
C ASP A 826 -1.70 -9.92 -23.31
N PRO A 827 -0.80 -10.65 -22.62
CA PRO A 827 0.62 -10.32 -22.57
C PRO A 827 1.35 -10.52 -23.92
N ALA A 828 0.74 -11.21 -24.89
CA ALA A 828 1.35 -11.46 -26.21
C ALA A 828 1.16 -10.30 -27.20
N ASP A 829 0.05 -9.55 -27.12
CA ASP A 829 -0.29 -8.46 -28.05
C ASP A 829 -0.76 -7.15 -27.36
N MET A 830 -0.77 -7.13 -26.03
CA MET A 830 -1.20 -6.03 -25.17
C MET A 830 -2.63 -5.53 -25.44
N GLN A 831 -3.49 -6.35 -26.08
CA GLN A 831 -4.89 -6.01 -26.32
C GLN A 831 -5.77 -6.40 -25.14
N ARG A 832 -6.81 -5.61 -24.89
CA ARG A 832 -7.90 -5.97 -23.97
C ARG A 832 -8.77 -7.06 -24.59
N LYS A 833 -8.98 -8.16 -23.86
CA LYS A 833 -9.78 -9.31 -24.29
C LYS A 833 -10.74 -9.72 -23.17
N ALA A 834 -11.96 -10.11 -23.53
CA ALA A 834 -12.91 -10.58 -22.54
C ALA A 834 -12.50 -11.99 -22.03
N GLY A 835 -12.40 -12.13 -20.71
CA GLY A 835 -12.33 -13.44 -20.06
C GLY A 835 -13.61 -14.22 -20.33
N LYS A 836 -13.47 -15.53 -20.46
CA LYS A 836 -14.54 -16.42 -20.93
C LYS A 836 -15.02 -17.33 -19.80
N VAL A 837 -16.33 -17.47 -19.67
CA VAL A 837 -16.96 -18.21 -18.57
C VAL A 837 -16.78 -19.71 -18.76
N VAL A 838 -16.38 -20.41 -17.69
CA VAL A 838 -16.38 -21.88 -17.60
C VAL A 838 -17.80 -22.33 -17.26
N SER A 839 -18.69 -22.34 -18.25
CA SER A 839 -20.15 -22.48 -18.06
C SER A 839 -20.62 -23.83 -17.47
N SER A 840 -19.72 -24.81 -17.36
CA SER A 840 -19.99 -26.17 -16.86
C SER A 840 -19.74 -26.36 -15.37
N VAL A 841 -19.00 -25.46 -14.69
CA VAL A 841 -18.45 -25.73 -13.34
C VAL A 841 -18.67 -24.56 -12.36
N GLY A 842 -19.83 -23.91 -12.44
CA GLY A 842 -20.27 -22.89 -11.49
C GLY A 842 -21.33 -23.40 -10.49
N THR A 843 -21.37 -22.82 -9.30
CA THR A 843 -22.53 -22.89 -8.39
C THR A 843 -23.37 -21.63 -8.52
N ASN A 844 -24.45 -21.50 -7.73
CA ASN A 844 -25.21 -20.24 -7.67
C ASN A 844 -24.43 -19.11 -6.98
N GLU A 845 -23.29 -19.41 -6.36
CA GLU A 845 -22.50 -18.47 -5.55
C GLU A 845 -21.06 -18.35 -6.07
N THR A 846 -20.56 -19.30 -6.84
CA THR A 846 -19.18 -19.34 -7.34
C THR A 846 -19.15 -19.60 -8.85
N GLY A 847 -18.27 -18.93 -9.60
CA GLY A 847 -18.02 -19.25 -11.00
C GLY A 847 -16.65 -18.79 -11.48
N PHE A 848 -16.28 -19.26 -12.68
CA PHE A 848 -14.88 -19.33 -13.11
C PHE A 848 -14.69 -18.80 -14.51
N PHE A 849 -13.49 -18.28 -14.77
CA PHE A 849 -13.09 -17.74 -16.05
C PHE A 849 -11.78 -18.37 -16.55
N TRP A 850 -11.70 -18.52 -17.86
CA TRP A 850 -10.50 -18.86 -18.60
C TRP A 850 -10.11 -17.70 -19.53
N PHE A 851 -8.81 -17.53 -19.76
CA PHE A 851 -8.28 -16.43 -20.59
C PHE A 851 -7.77 -16.93 -21.95
N PHE A 852 -7.03 -18.03 -21.97
CA PHE A 852 -6.32 -18.50 -23.17
C PHE A 852 -6.82 -19.87 -23.70
N SER A 853 -7.25 -20.78 -22.83
CA SER A 853 -7.80 -22.10 -23.22
C SER A 853 -9.04 -22.43 -22.38
N PRO A 854 -10.13 -22.94 -22.99
CA PRO A 854 -11.34 -23.36 -22.26
C PRO A 854 -11.12 -24.53 -21.29
N THR A 855 -9.98 -25.23 -21.38
CA THR A 855 -9.60 -26.33 -20.49
C THR A 855 -8.75 -25.89 -19.30
N ASN A 856 -8.54 -24.59 -19.10
CA ASN A 856 -7.61 -24.06 -18.12
C ASN A 856 -8.22 -22.86 -17.39
N VAL A 857 -8.47 -23.01 -16.09
CA VAL A 857 -9.04 -21.96 -15.25
C VAL A 857 -7.95 -20.97 -14.84
N GLU A 858 -8.20 -19.68 -15.07
CA GLU A 858 -7.27 -18.59 -14.80
C GLU A 858 -7.75 -17.66 -13.67
N LEU A 859 -9.05 -17.71 -13.35
CA LEU A 859 -9.68 -16.89 -12.31
C LEU A 859 -10.91 -17.61 -11.74
N ALA A 860 -11.03 -17.60 -10.42
CA ALA A 860 -12.23 -17.98 -9.68
C ALA A 860 -12.89 -16.75 -9.05
N THR A 861 -14.22 -16.74 -8.99
CA THR A 861 -15.03 -15.66 -8.39
C THR A 861 -16.15 -16.25 -7.55
N LYS A 862 -16.48 -15.59 -6.44
CA LYS A 862 -17.36 -16.09 -5.38
C LYS A 862 -18.14 -14.92 -4.79
N LEU A 863 -19.44 -15.07 -4.61
CA LEU A 863 -20.36 -14.06 -4.11
C LEU A 863 -21.25 -14.66 -3.03
N LEU A 864 -20.95 -14.28 -1.78
CA LEU A 864 -21.71 -14.69 -0.60
C LEU A 864 -22.69 -13.58 -0.20
N ASP A 865 -23.74 -13.98 0.49
CA ASP A 865 -24.68 -13.05 1.12
C ASP A 865 -24.24 -12.79 2.55
N GLY A 866 -23.51 -11.70 2.78
CA GLY A 866 -23.11 -11.30 4.12
C GLY A 866 -24.14 -10.44 4.85
N ARG A 867 -25.36 -10.30 4.32
CA ARG A 867 -26.29 -9.24 4.77
C ARG A 867 -26.79 -9.45 6.20
N SER A 868 -26.73 -10.68 6.71
CA SER A 868 -27.00 -10.97 8.12
C SER A 868 -25.91 -10.50 9.08
N GLN A 869 -24.69 -10.24 8.57
CA GLN A 869 -23.52 -9.81 9.36
C GLN A 869 -23.33 -8.28 9.28
N ASN A 870 -23.31 -7.71 8.08
CA ASN A 870 -23.02 -6.28 7.87
C ASN A 870 -23.96 -5.59 6.85
N GLY A 871 -25.04 -6.25 6.43
CA GLY A 871 -26.00 -5.69 5.47
C GLY A 871 -25.54 -5.66 4.00
N LYS A 872 -24.40 -6.30 3.66
CA LYS A 872 -23.80 -6.31 2.32
C LYS A 872 -23.67 -7.71 1.73
N TYR A 873 -23.59 -7.81 0.41
CA TYR A 873 -23.03 -8.99 -0.26
C TYR A 873 -21.50 -8.92 -0.21
N TRP A 874 -20.87 -10.09 -0.15
CA TRP A 874 -19.41 -10.24 -0.06
C TRP A 874 -18.88 -10.86 -1.35
N PHE A 875 -17.96 -10.18 -2.03
CA PHE A 875 -17.33 -10.70 -3.25
C PHE A 875 -15.89 -11.12 -2.99
N LEU A 876 -15.53 -12.29 -3.47
CA LEU A 876 -14.21 -12.88 -3.36
C LEU A 876 -13.76 -13.30 -4.75
N TYR A 877 -12.49 -13.11 -5.07
CA TYR A 877 -11.90 -13.64 -6.31
C TYR A 877 -10.46 -14.09 -6.06
N GLY A 878 -10.00 -15.07 -6.83
CA GLY A 878 -8.70 -15.70 -6.68
C GLY A 878 -8.07 -15.98 -8.05
N GLY A 879 -6.89 -15.41 -8.29
CA GLY A 879 -6.15 -15.57 -9.54
C GLY A 879 -5.36 -16.88 -9.60
N LEU A 880 -5.35 -17.50 -10.78
CA LEU A 880 -4.43 -18.58 -11.17
C LEU A 880 -3.47 -18.15 -12.30
N SER A 881 -3.47 -16.85 -12.60
CA SER A 881 -2.73 -16.20 -13.68
C SER A 881 -2.08 -14.94 -13.13
N ASP A 882 -0.83 -14.68 -13.51
CA ASP A 882 -0.11 -13.43 -13.24
C ASP A 882 -0.43 -12.32 -14.27
N VAL A 883 -1.49 -12.51 -15.05
CA VAL A 883 -1.97 -11.59 -16.08
C VAL A 883 -2.75 -10.43 -15.47
N GLU A 884 -2.60 -9.23 -16.04
CA GLU A 884 -3.42 -8.07 -15.67
C GLU A 884 -4.88 -8.29 -16.10
N TYR A 885 -5.82 -8.20 -15.17
CA TYR A 885 -7.25 -8.30 -15.47
C TYR A 885 -8.10 -7.42 -14.56
N THR A 886 -9.32 -7.12 -15.00
CA THR A 886 -10.35 -6.43 -14.23
C THR A 886 -11.62 -7.27 -14.23
N VAL A 887 -12.14 -7.55 -13.03
CA VAL A 887 -13.39 -8.27 -12.77
C VAL A 887 -14.46 -7.23 -12.47
N THR A 888 -15.59 -7.26 -13.16
CA THR A 888 -16.74 -6.36 -12.90
C THR A 888 -17.92 -7.18 -12.41
N LEU A 889 -18.29 -6.97 -11.15
CA LEU A 889 -19.51 -7.50 -10.54
C LEU A 889 -20.62 -6.46 -10.67
N THR A 890 -21.84 -6.87 -11.05
CA THR A 890 -23.00 -5.98 -11.19
C THR A 890 -24.23 -6.63 -10.58
N ASP A 891 -24.99 -5.89 -9.76
CA ASP A 891 -26.37 -6.27 -9.40
C ASP A 891 -27.33 -5.84 -10.52
N THR A 892 -27.95 -6.82 -11.19
CA THR A 892 -28.87 -6.57 -12.31
C THR A 892 -30.25 -6.06 -11.89
N VAL A 893 -30.55 -6.05 -10.58
CA VAL A 893 -31.80 -5.50 -10.01
C VAL A 893 -31.63 -4.02 -9.67
N THR A 894 -30.49 -3.61 -9.11
CA THR A 894 -30.21 -2.21 -8.76
C THR A 894 -29.48 -1.44 -9.88
N GLY A 895 -28.74 -2.14 -10.73
CA GLY A 895 -27.82 -1.57 -11.72
C GLY A 895 -26.45 -1.16 -11.16
N GLU A 896 -26.18 -1.38 -9.87
CA GLU A 896 -24.90 -1.03 -9.25
C GLU A 896 -23.79 -2.00 -9.69
N SER A 897 -22.61 -1.47 -10.04
CA SER A 897 -21.45 -2.24 -10.51
C SER A 897 -20.19 -1.91 -9.72
N ARG A 898 -19.30 -2.90 -9.57
CA ARG A 898 -18.05 -2.86 -8.79
C ARG A 898 -16.91 -3.50 -9.59
N PRO A 899 -15.87 -2.74 -9.99
CA PRO A 899 -14.68 -3.29 -10.59
C PRO A 899 -13.65 -3.71 -9.53
N TYR A 900 -12.90 -4.79 -9.79
CA TYR A 900 -11.76 -5.27 -9.00
C TYR A 900 -10.61 -5.57 -9.94
N HIS A 901 -9.39 -5.13 -9.62
CA HIS A 901 -8.27 -5.15 -10.55
C HIS A 901 -7.10 -6.00 -10.02
N ASN A 902 -6.63 -6.95 -10.84
CA ASN A 902 -5.37 -7.66 -10.64
C ASN A 902 -4.28 -7.06 -11.53
N LYS A 903 -3.11 -6.79 -10.94
CA LYS A 903 -1.94 -6.25 -11.64
C LYS A 903 -1.14 -7.36 -12.35
N ALA A 904 -0.47 -7.05 -13.45
CA ALA A 904 0.51 -7.95 -14.03
C ALA A 904 1.59 -8.35 -12.99
N GLY A 905 1.94 -9.63 -12.95
CA GLY A 905 2.85 -10.24 -11.95
C GLY A 905 2.20 -10.63 -10.63
N SER A 906 0.88 -10.43 -10.45
CA SER A 906 0.16 -10.76 -9.21
C SER A 906 -0.70 -12.01 -9.35
N LEU A 907 -0.55 -12.94 -8.41
CA LEU A 907 -1.43 -14.10 -8.19
C LEU A 907 -2.38 -13.89 -6.99
N CYS A 908 -2.46 -12.66 -6.47
CA CYS A 908 -3.26 -12.38 -5.30
C CYS A 908 -4.75 -12.30 -5.62
N GLY A 909 -5.57 -12.91 -4.76
CA GLY A 909 -7.00 -12.70 -4.77
C GLY A 909 -7.41 -11.38 -4.13
N GLY A 910 -8.71 -11.16 -4.00
CA GLY A 910 -9.29 -10.07 -3.23
C GLY A 910 -10.55 -10.53 -2.50
N ILE A 911 -10.79 -9.93 -1.33
CA ILE A 911 -11.98 -10.16 -0.50
C ILE A 911 -12.62 -8.80 -0.20
N ASP A 912 -13.77 -8.52 -0.79
CA ASP A 912 -14.59 -7.35 -0.47
C ASP A 912 -15.87 -7.78 0.25
N ILE A 913 -15.85 -7.70 1.59
CA ILE A 913 -17.02 -7.95 2.44
C ILE A 913 -18.06 -6.81 2.39
N ASN A 914 -17.89 -5.78 1.55
CA ASN A 914 -18.82 -4.67 1.40
C ASN A 914 -19.35 -4.50 -0.03
N ALA A 915 -18.98 -5.40 -0.95
CA ALA A 915 -19.16 -5.33 -2.39
C ALA A 915 -20.43 -4.62 -2.87
N LEU A 916 -21.62 -5.15 -2.52
CA LEU A 916 -22.90 -4.58 -2.99
C LEU A 916 -23.94 -4.50 -1.86
N PRO A 917 -24.80 -3.46 -1.84
CA PRO A 917 -25.88 -3.31 -0.86
C PRO A 917 -27.02 -4.32 -1.06
N LYS A 918 -27.91 -4.38 -0.05
CA LYS A 918 -28.98 -5.35 0.10
C LYS A 918 -29.99 -5.44 -1.06
#